data_AF-A0A954RQG5-F1
#
_entry.id   AF-A0A954RQG5-F1
#
_cell.length_a   1.000
_cell.length_b   1.000
_cell.length_c   1.000
_cell.angle_alpha   90.00
_cell.angle_beta   90.00
_cell.angle_gamma   90.00
#
_symmetry.space_group_name_H-M   'P 1'
#
loop_
_entity.id
_entity.type
_entity.pdbx_description
1 polymer ?
#
loop_
_entity_poly.entity_id
_entity_poly.type
_entity_poly.pdbx_seq_one_letter_code
_entity_poly.pdbx_strand_id
1 'polypeptide(L)'
;THAIKVNGGGDDDTLTVEYPVATGAVSVDGGGQADVLNVYLSDAADVLQLSGTAVTVTGAATTSYTQVSVLNLETRGGADTLTVSDTHAGETFISTGDLADTVTLSDTSGYVSLKTDSGADTVNVRGIDDVTRIDTGSGNDVVNVTSTSPTGGGVLTNIDALLQLIGSGGSDQLVVDASGDTTALTGMLSNTLIDGLGLSTDGLEYYGFEDLDLTLGAAGDQLDIVATHAGTTDVLGLTGDDTINITRISGPTTVDAGLGADEINVTVQVDLPFDEVSPILSLLTVRGGGDDDLLTVTSGSTIEVDDPNFDDVGQLTATAITGLEMPQGIVYSDMEDLVINLGTGRDNFTILSTHAGTTTLNADTGLGFVVSPPEDPSDQDPNATDGGVNNDPSTFVQPNPGFDTINVRSIAGITTINAGFGDDTINVGTLAPATGGVANDIDALLTIDGGDDTDTINVDDTGELNADSLLLTSTLISGLGTSNGIAYSTTEFLNISMGSGGNTIDVQSTSATTAITTGTNDDLIHVGSLAPALGGTLNLLAGALSLDGESGNDTLYVDDTGDTSANTGSLTESLISGLGSNGIAYANLEGLQLALGSGGNTLDVTGTMQQQNVRVVTLINTGLGNDDVTVSLDSATDGPVSINLEAGNDQLDATLSTLGLYLLGGLGSDVILGGQGNDVIFGDRGVITYRDENDLVTTRHGIEVLEQTSSDPGSSFYVPVQLTNLLAPATVRFATRDDATGGNDAIYGQGGNDDIYGGAAGDIIVGGSYVAGA
;
A
#
# COMPACT_ATOMS: atom_id res chain seq x y z
N THR A 1 -77.48 -11.50 25.31
CA THR A 1 -77.34 -10.35 26.23
C THR A 1 -77.02 -10.73 27.67
N HIS A 2 -76.88 -12.02 28.01
CA HIS A 2 -76.47 -12.42 29.37
C HIS A 2 -74.96 -12.58 29.40
N ALA A 3 -74.29 -11.92 30.36
CA ALA A 3 -72.86 -12.13 30.59
C ALA A 3 -72.63 -13.51 31.23
N ILE A 4 -71.59 -14.22 30.79
CA ILE A 4 -71.17 -15.49 31.35
C ILE A 4 -70.07 -15.21 32.36
N LYS A 5 -70.22 -15.71 33.59
CA LYS A 5 -69.19 -15.65 34.64
C LYS A 5 -68.82 -17.06 35.04
N VAL A 6 -67.53 -17.38 34.98
CA VAL A 6 -66.96 -18.67 35.37
C VAL A 6 -65.92 -18.43 36.45
N ASN A 7 -65.96 -19.19 37.54
CA ASN A 7 -65.02 -19.12 38.65
C ASN A 7 -64.51 -20.54 38.90
N GLY A 8 -63.19 -20.77 38.82
CA GLY A 8 -62.56 -22.08 39.01
C GLY A 8 -62.64 -22.52 40.47
N GLY A 9 -62.13 -21.69 41.39
CA GLY A 9 -62.29 -21.92 42.82
C GLY A 9 -60.97 -21.82 43.54
N GLY A 10 -60.49 -22.91 44.14
CA GLY A 10 -59.24 -22.92 44.91
C GLY A 10 -58.33 -24.12 44.65
N ASP A 11 -58.68 -24.95 43.67
CA ASP A 11 -57.87 -26.07 43.15
C ASP A 11 -57.45 -25.70 41.71
N ASP A 12 -56.55 -26.48 41.09
CA ASP A 12 -56.11 -26.23 39.69
C ASP A 12 -57.25 -26.52 38.70
N ASP A 13 -57.73 -25.50 37.98
CA ASP A 13 -58.83 -25.62 37.02
C ASP A 13 -58.38 -25.43 35.56
N THR A 14 -59.15 -26.01 34.63
CA THR A 14 -58.99 -25.77 33.18
C THR A 14 -60.30 -25.25 32.61
N LEU A 15 -60.24 -24.06 32.02
CA LEU A 15 -61.39 -23.35 31.47
C LEU A 15 -61.21 -23.19 29.95
N THR A 16 -62.28 -23.40 29.18
CA THR A 16 -62.22 -23.28 27.71
C THR A 16 -63.30 -22.32 27.20
N VAL A 17 -62.89 -21.40 26.33
CA VAL A 17 -63.76 -20.48 25.60
C VAL A 17 -63.56 -20.68 24.10
N GLU A 18 -64.62 -21.12 23.41
CA GLU A 18 -64.62 -21.26 21.95
C GLU A 18 -65.42 -20.13 21.30
N TYR A 19 -64.81 -19.44 20.33
CA TYR A 19 -65.43 -18.40 19.53
C TYR A 19 -66.09 -19.00 18.25
N PRO A 20 -67.18 -18.38 17.73
CA PRO A 20 -67.81 -17.15 18.22
C PRO A 20 -68.75 -17.38 19.41
N VAL A 21 -68.59 -16.59 20.48
CA VAL A 21 -69.50 -16.63 21.64
C VAL A 21 -70.84 -15.94 21.31
N ALA A 22 -71.94 -16.67 21.39
CA ALA A 22 -73.28 -16.30 20.88
C ALA A 22 -74.06 -15.18 21.65
N THR A 23 -73.36 -14.16 22.18
CA THR A 23 -73.81 -12.87 22.77
C THR A 23 -73.83 -12.68 24.31
N GLY A 24 -72.79 -11.97 24.79
CA GLY A 24 -72.60 -11.44 26.15
C GLY A 24 -71.12 -11.54 26.55
N ALA A 25 -70.60 -10.61 27.35
CA ALA A 25 -69.19 -10.68 27.81
C ALA A 25 -68.93 -11.96 28.63
N VAL A 26 -67.77 -12.58 28.43
CA VAL A 26 -67.30 -13.72 29.22
C VAL A 26 -66.30 -13.20 30.25
N SER A 27 -66.47 -13.58 31.51
CA SER A 27 -65.53 -13.27 32.59
C SER A 27 -65.12 -14.57 33.26
N VAL A 28 -63.84 -14.88 33.17
CA VAL A 28 -63.18 -16.03 33.77
C VAL A 28 -62.39 -15.55 34.99
N ASP A 29 -62.52 -16.27 36.11
CA ASP A 29 -61.70 -16.07 37.29
C ASP A 29 -61.14 -17.44 37.67
N GLY A 30 -59.82 -17.65 37.51
CA GLY A 30 -59.19 -18.93 37.82
C GLY A 30 -59.39 -19.30 39.28
N GLY A 31 -59.01 -18.39 40.17
CA GLY A 31 -59.19 -18.56 41.60
C GLY A 31 -57.84 -18.67 42.30
N GLY A 32 -57.64 -19.70 43.13
CA GLY A 32 -56.35 -19.97 43.76
C GLY A 32 -55.68 -21.21 43.18
N GLN A 33 -54.34 -21.26 43.23
CA GLN A 33 -53.46 -22.29 42.65
C GLN A 33 -53.22 -22.09 41.14
N ALA A 34 -52.91 -23.15 40.37
CA ALA A 34 -52.42 -23.06 38.99
C ALA A 34 -53.54 -23.30 37.97
N ASP A 35 -54.09 -22.23 37.40
CA ASP A 35 -55.27 -22.29 36.52
C ASP A 35 -54.92 -22.08 35.03
N VAL A 36 -55.58 -22.83 34.15
CA VAL A 36 -55.39 -22.80 32.69
C VAL A 36 -56.64 -22.24 31.99
N LEU A 37 -56.47 -21.25 31.12
CA LEU A 37 -57.51 -20.76 30.21
C LEU A 37 -57.15 -21.08 28.75
N ASN A 38 -57.99 -21.84 28.08
CA ASN A 38 -57.91 -22.10 26.64
C ASN A 38 -58.90 -21.19 25.90
N VAL A 39 -58.42 -20.47 24.88
CA VAL A 39 -59.23 -19.64 24.00
C VAL A 39 -59.01 -20.09 22.56
N TYR A 40 -60.07 -20.57 21.91
CA TYR A 40 -60.02 -21.08 20.55
C TYR A 40 -60.90 -20.26 19.61
N LEU A 41 -60.36 -19.80 18.49
CA LEU A 41 -61.12 -19.11 17.44
C LEU A 41 -61.46 -20.04 16.27
N SER A 42 -61.82 -19.46 15.13
CA SER A 42 -62.36 -20.17 13.97
C SER A 42 -61.35 -20.23 12.83
N ASP A 43 -61.55 -21.14 11.87
CA ASP A 43 -60.70 -21.22 10.67
C ASP A 43 -60.92 -20.06 9.67
N ALA A 44 -61.38 -18.91 10.14
CA ALA A 44 -61.64 -17.71 9.35
C ALA A 44 -60.71 -16.60 9.81
N ALA A 45 -60.32 -15.71 8.89
CA ALA A 45 -59.50 -14.54 9.21
C ALA A 45 -60.13 -13.72 10.36
N ASP A 46 -59.45 -13.75 11.50
CA ASP A 46 -59.86 -13.17 12.76
C ASP A 46 -58.94 -11.99 13.14
N VAL A 47 -59.53 -10.93 13.71
CA VAL A 47 -58.79 -9.77 14.21
C VAL A 47 -59.00 -9.66 15.70
N LEU A 48 -57.94 -9.83 16.49
CA LEU A 48 -58.02 -9.90 17.95
C LEU A 48 -56.93 -9.10 18.67
N GLN A 49 -57.25 -8.73 19.90
CA GLN A 49 -56.33 -8.07 20.83
C GLN A 49 -56.23 -8.87 22.13
N LEU A 50 -55.00 -9.16 22.55
CA LEU A 50 -54.65 -9.71 23.85
C LEU A 50 -54.13 -8.58 24.76
N SER A 51 -54.57 -8.58 26.00
CA SER A 51 -54.05 -7.73 27.09
C SER A 51 -53.91 -8.63 28.32
N GLY A 52 -53.13 -8.22 29.33
CA GLY A 52 -52.92 -9.03 30.54
C GLY A 52 -54.17 -9.44 31.32
N THR A 53 -55.37 -8.94 30.97
CA THR A 53 -56.64 -9.32 31.61
C THR A 53 -57.77 -9.65 30.63
N ALA A 54 -57.55 -9.64 29.32
CA ALA A 54 -58.62 -9.91 28.36
C ALA A 54 -58.14 -10.30 26.96
N VAL A 55 -58.93 -11.16 26.31
CA VAL A 55 -58.92 -11.43 24.86
C VAL A 55 -60.15 -10.79 24.22
N THR A 56 -59.94 -9.90 23.26
CA THR A 56 -61.01 -9.21 22.51
C THR A 56 -60.95 -9.58 21.05
N VAL A 57 -62.01 -10.21 20.52
CA VAL A 57 -62.13 -10.56 19.10
C VAL A 57 -63.09 -9.60 18.40
N THR A 58 -62.66 -9.03 17.27
CA THR A 58 -63.44 -8.02 16.53
C THR A 58 -64.76 -8.60 16.05
N GLY A 59 -65.87 -7.95 16.41
CA GLY A 59 -67.21 -8.42 16.05
C GLY A 59 -67.75 -9.55 16.95
N ALA A 60 -67.00 -10.00 17.95
CA ALA A 60 -67.45 -10.95 18.97
C ALA A 60 -67.41 -10.34 20.39
N ALA A 61 -67.82 -11.11 21.39
CA ALA A 61 -67.82 -10.66 22.78
C ALA A 61 -66.44 -10.84 23.42
N THR A 62 -65.97 -9.87 24.21
CA THR A 62 -64.70 -9.97 24.96
C THR A 62 -64.73 -11.06 26.03
N THR A 63 -63.63 -11.79 26.15
CA THR A 63 -63.31 -12.67 27.28
C THR A 63 -62.33 -11.96 28.22
N SER A 64 -62.80 -11.50 29.38
CA SER A 64 -61.92 -11.04 30.46
C SER A 64 -61.51 -12.21 31.35
N TYR A 65 -60.28 -12.19 31.86
CA TYR A 65 -59.76 -13.20 32.77
C TYR A 65 -58.98 -12.59 33.95
N THR A 66 -59.03 -13.24 35.10
CA THR A 66 -58.23 -12.90 36.30
C THR A 66 -57.73 -14.17 36.97
N GLN A 67 -56.59 -14.08 37.68
CA GLN A 67 -56.00 -15.20 38.43
C GLN A 67 -55.80 -16.46 37.57
N VAL A 68 -55.37 -16.29 36.32
CA VAL A 68 -54.99 -17.38 35.41
C VAL A 68 -53.47 -17.52 35.42
N SER A 69 -52.97 -18.75 35.50
CA SER A 69 -51.52 -19.05 35.47
C SER A 69 -51.02 -19.35 34.07
N VAL A 70 -51.85 -19.98 33.24
CA VAL A 70 -51.53 -20.31 31.84
C VAL A 70 -52.66 -19.89 30.91
N LEU A 71 -52.35 -19.10 29.89
CA LEU A 71 -53.27 -18.78 28.80
C LEU A 71 -52.81 -19.48 27.52
N ASN A 72 -53.66 -20.35 26.97
CA ASN A 72 -53.49 -20.90 25.62
C ASN A 72 -54.45 -20.19 24.66
N LEU A 73 -53.92 -19.55 23.63
CA LEU A 73 -54.68 -18.85 22.59
C LEU A 73 -54.38 -19.46 21.23
N GLU A 74 -55.39 -20.07 20.59
CA GLU A 74 -55.24 -20.63 19.23
C GLU A 74 -56.24 -19.97 18.28
N THR A 75 -55.76 -19.33 17.21
CA THR A 75 -56.64 -18.79 16.16
C THR A 75 -57.00 -19.82 15.08
N ARG A 76 -56.21 -20.90 14.99
CA ARG A 76 -56.38 -22.11 14.17
C ARG A 76 -56.04 -21.93 12.70
N GLY A 77 -56.71 -21.06 11.97
CA GLY A 77 -56.37 -20.86 10.57
C GLY A 77 -57.19 -19.75 9.94
N GLY A 78 -56.77 -19.31 8.77
CA GLY A 78 -57.20 -18.00 8.28
C GLY A 78 -56.00 -17.06 8.27
N ALA A 79 -56.14 -15.90 7.66
CA ALA A 79 -55.10 -14.87 7.72
C ALA A 79 -55.43 -13.94 8.90
N ASP A 80 -54.88 -14.26 10.06
CA ASP A 80 -55.25 -13.66 11.33
C ASP A 80 -54.40 -12.43 11.66
N THR A 81 -54.96 -11.52 12.45
CA THR A 81 -54.23 -10.34 12.96
C THR A 81 -54.38 -10.26 14.46
N LEU A 82 -53.30 -10.55 15.18
CA LEU A 82 -53.22 -10.50 16.64
C LEU A 82 -52.38 -9.30 17.10
N THR A 83 -52.95 -8.46 17.95
CA THR A 83 -52.18 -7.46 18.71
C THR A 83 -52.11 -7.87 20.18
N VAL A 84 -50.92 -8.20 20.67
CA VAL A 84 -50.63 -8.38 22.09
C VAL A 84 -50.21 -7.03 22.65
N SER A 85 -51.10 -6.40 23.40
CA SER A 85 -50.80 -5.15 24.11
C SER A 85 -50.05 -5.35 25.41
N ASP A 86 -50.24 -6.50 26.07
CA ASP A 86 -49.54 -6.98 27.26
C ASP A 86 -49.99 -8.43 27.53
N THR A 87 -49.25 -9.19 28.35
CA THR A 87 -49.63 -10.51 28.88
C THR A 87 -49.82 -10.46 30.39
N HIS A 88 -50.31 -11.55 31.00
CA HIS A 88 -50.27 -11.65 32.45
C HIS A 88 -48.90 -12.19 32.89
N ALA A 89 -48.53 -12.02 34.16
CA ALA A 89 -47.24 -12.47 34.72
C ALA A 89 -47.04 -14.00 34.80
N GLY A 90 -47.86 -14.79 34.11
CA GLY A 90 -47.75 -16.25 34.02
C GLY A 90 -47.32 -16.64 32.61
N GLU A 91 -47.61 -17.86 32.20
CA GLU A 91 -47.23 -18.36 30.87
C GLU A 91 -48.35 -18.11 29.86
N THR A 92 -47.98 -17.58 28.69
CA THR A 92 -48.90 -17.37 27.56
C THR A 92 -48.40 -18.13 26.34
N PHE A 93 -49.20 -19.07 25.84
CA PHE A 93 -48.95 -19.83 24.61
C PHE A 93 -49.90 -19.34 23.52
N ILE A 94 -49.35 -18.96 22.37
CA ILE A 94 -50.10 -18.43 21.22
C ILE A 94 -49.79 -19.29 20.00
N SER A 95 -50.81 -19.74 19.28
CA SER A 95 -50.70 -20.39 17.96
C SER A 95 -51.65 -19.72 16.97
N THR A 96 -51.15 -19.29 15.81
CA THR A 96 -51.99 -18.64 14.79
C THR A 96 -52.48 -19.60 13.70
N GLY A 97 -51.66 -20.60 13.36
CA GLY A 97 -52.10 -21.77 12.60
C GLY A 97 -51.75 -21.70 11.12
N ASP A 98 -52.68 -22.05 10.23
CA ASP A 98 -52.36 -22.09 8.78
C ASP A 98 -52.75 -20.78 8.07
N LEU A 99 -51.96 -20.42 7.03
CA LEU A 99 -52.02 -19.21 6.19
C LEU A 99 -51.23 -18.03 6.78
N ALA A 100 -51.13 -16.94 6.01
CA ALA A 100 -50.31 -15.79 6.37
C ALA A 100 -50.93 -14.97 7.51
N ASP A 101 -50.29 -15.00 8.67
CA ASP A 101 -50.71 -14.34 9.89
C ASP A 101 -49.88 -13.09 10.20
N THR A 102 -50.44 -12.16 10.98
CA THR A 102 -49.73 -11.01 11.50
C THR A 102 -49.88 -10.90 13.01
N VAL A 103 -48.77 -10.97 13.73
CA VAL A 103 -48.72 -10.79 15.18
C VAL A 103 -47.95 -9.52 15.52
N THR A 104 -48.47 -8.71 16.44
CA THR A 104 -47.75 -7.54 16.98
C THR A 104 -47.67 -7.65 18.50
N LEU A 105 -46.46 -7.82 19.02
CA LEU A 105 -46.12 -7.84 20.44
C LEU A 105 -45.73 -6.41 20.86
N SER A 106 -46.59 -5.74 21.61
CA SER A 106 -46.31 -4.39 22.13
C SER A 106 -45.59 -4.42 23.46
N ASP A 107 -45.91 -5.41 24.30
CA ASP A 107 -45.34 -5.64 25.63
C ASP A 107 -45.71 -7.07 26.09
N THR A 108 -44.94 -7.65 27.01
CA THR A 108 -45.16 -8.99 27.57
C THR A 108 -44.71 -9.08 29.03
N SER A 109 -45.61 -8.83 29.98
CA SER A 109 -45.32 -8.92 31.43
C SER A 109 -44.99 -10.33 31.98
N GLY A 110 -45.10 -11.39 31.18
CA GLY A 110 -44.81 -12.76 31.57
C GLY A 110 -44.44 -13.62 30.36
N TYR A 111 -43.83 -14.79 30.60
CA TYR A 111 -43.33 -15.70 29.58
C TYR A 111 -44.30 -15.90 28.40
N VAL A 112 -43.80 -15.69 27.18
CA VAL A 112 -44.55 -15.92 25.94
C VAL A 112 -43.88 -16.97 25.07
N SER A 113 -44.69 -17.90 24.55
CA SER A 113 -44.31 -18.80 23.47
C SER A 113 -45.32 -18.63 22.33
N LEU A 114 -44.87 -18.02 21.24
CA LEU A 114 -45.64 -17.76 20.03
C LEU A 114 -45.22 -18.73 18.93
N LYS A 115 -46.19 -19.33 18.26
CA LYS A 115 -45.98 -20.16 17.08
C LYS A 115 -46.91 -19.74 15.94
N THR A 116 -46.39 -19.45 14.74
CA THR A 116 -47.25 -19.10 13.59
C THR A 116 -47.54 -20.26 12.64
N ASP A 117 -46.89 -21.42 12.84
CA ASP A 117 -47.19 -22.70 12.17
C ASP A 117 -46.90 -22.74 10.65
N SER A 118 -47.86 -22.50 9.75
CA SER A 118 -47.58 -22.57 8.31
C SER A 118 -48.17 -21.40 7.56
N GLY A 119 -47.37 -20.68 6.78
CA GLY A 119 -47.84 -19.40 6.29
C GLY A 119 -46.78 -18.62 5.56
N ALA A 120 -46.95 -17.32 5.52
CA ALA A 120 -45.89 -16.38 5.21
C ALA A 120 -46.14 -15.25 6.19
N ASP A 121 -45.62 -15.46 7.39
CA ASP A 121 -46.11 -14.81 8.59
C ASP A 121 -45.31 -13.56 8.89
N THR A 122 -45.92 -12.61 9.58
CA THR A 122 -45.25 -11.38 10.00
C THR A 122 -45.38 -11.20 11.50
N VAL A 123 -44.25 -11.17 12.20
CA VAL A 123 -44.22 -10.92 13.64
C VAL A 123 -43.51 -9.60 13.92
N ASN A 124 -44.23 -8.66 14.53
CA ASN A 124 -43.75 -7.33 14.88
C ASN A 124 -43.51 -7.27 16.39
N VAL A 125 -42.25 -7.15 16.81
CA VAL A 125 -41.87 -7.06 18.23
C VAL A 125 -41.50 -5.62 18.56
N ARG A 126 -42.30 -4.96 19.40
CA ARG A 126 -42.09 -3.58 19.86
C ARG A 126 -41.60 -3.48 21.31
N GLY A 127 -41.85 -4.50 22.11
CA GLY A 127 -41.46 -4.54 23.52
C GLY A 127 -41.73 -5.90 24.15
N ILE A 128 -40.84 -6.31 25.06
CA ILE A 128 -40.97 -7.51 25.90
C ILE A 128 -40.38 -7.22 27.30
N ASP A 129 -41.06 -7.65 28.36
CA ASP A 129 -40.63 -7.49 29.76
C ASP A 129 -40.20 -8.82 30.42
N ASP A 130 -40.48 -9.95 29.77
CA ASP A 130 -40.11 -11.31 30.19
C ASP A 130 -39.78 -12.14 28.95
N VAL A 131 -39.16 -13.30 29.16
CA VAL A 131 -38.64 -14.18 28.10
C VAL A 131 -39.73 -14.49 27.08
N THR A 132 -39.43 -14.16 25.83
CA THR A 132 -40.35 -14.36 24.71
C THR A 132 -39.70 -15.23 23.65
N ARG A 133 -40.37 -16.34 23.30
CA ARG A 133 -39.96 -17.28 22.26
C ARG A 133 -40.94 -17.22 21.10
N ILE A 134 -40.41 -17.10 19.88
CA ILE A 134 -41.18 -17.00 18.64
C ILE A 134 -40.66 -18.06 17.67
N ASP A 135 -41.54 -18.91 17.18
CA ASP A 135 -41.28 -19.92 16.14
C ASP A 135 -42.22 -19.66 14.96
N THR A 136 -41.69 -19.17 13.84
CA THR A 136 -42.52 -18.78 12.69
C THR A 136 -42.96 -20.00 11.86
N GLY A 137 -42.36 -21.16 12.10
CA GLY A 137 -42.84 -22.42 11.54
C GLY A 137 -42.39 -22.64 10.10
N SER A 138 -43.27 -22.60 9.12
CA SER A 138 -42.91 -22.93 7.74
C SER A 138 -43.49 -21.96 6.75
N GLY A 139 -42.72 -21.70 5.69
CA GLY A 139 -43.00 -20.67 4.71
C GLY A 139 -41.98 -19.55 4.79
N ASN A 140 -42.27 -18.42 4.16
CA ASN A 140 -41.33 -17.31 4.12
C ASN A 140 -41.79 -16.24 5.09
N ASP A 141 -41.18 -16.21 6.27
CA ASP A 141 -41.63 -15.41 7.40
C ASP A 141 -40.77 -14.16 7.59
N VAL A 142 -41.35 -13.14 8.22
CA VAL A 142 -40.68 -11.87 8.53
C VAL A 142 -40.85 -11.55 10.00
N VAL A 143 -39.74 -11.34 10.71
CA VAL A 143 -39.76 -10.85 12.09
C VAL A 143 -39.14 -9.45 12.13
N ASN A 144 -39.92 -8.44 12.54
CA ASN A 144 -39.47 -7.06 12.68
C ASN A 144 -39.32 -6.70 14.16
N VAL A 145 -38.11 -6.36 14.58
CA VAL A 145 -37.78 -6.00 15.97
C VAL A 145 -37.41 -4.53 16.03
N THR A 146 -38.35 -3.70 16.50
CA THR A 146 -38.16 -2.29 16.82
C THR A 146 -39.40 -1.73 17.52
N SER A 147 -39.24 -0.74 18.41
CA SER A 147 -40.35 -0.13 19.16
C SER A 147 -41.47 0.46 18.29
N THR A 148 -41.20 0.73 17.01
CA THR A 148 -42.18 1.24 16.04
C THR A 148 -42.69 0.18 15.05
N SER A 149 -42.31 -1.10 15.16
CA SER A 149 -42.65 -2.16 14.19
C SER A 149 -44.15 -2.16 13.83
N PRO A 150 -44.54 -2.37 12.56
CA PRO A 150 -43.72 -2.74 11.40
C PRO A 150 -43.02 -1.55 10.73
N THR A 151 -43.20 -0.31 11.21
CA THR A 151 -42.48 0.83 10.63
C THR A 151 -41.11 0.95 11.28
N GLY A 152 -40.08 1.25 10.48
CA GLY A 152 -38.77 1.56 11.02
C GLY A 152 -38.69 2.93 11.71
N GLY A 153 -37.50 3.27 12.23
CA GLY A 153 -37.25 4.52 12.95
C GLY A 153 -37.51 4.45 14.45
N GLY A 154 -37.46 3.25 15.02
CA GLY A 154 -37.63 3.00 16.46
C GLY A 154 -36.32 2.66 17.16
N VAL A 155 -36.40 2.52 18.48
CA VAL A 155 -35.31 2.02 19.34
C VAL A 155 -35.53 0.56 19.75
N LEU A 156 -34.46 -0.13 20.18
CA LEU A 156 -34.50 -1.51 20.70
C LEU A 156 -34.62 -1.59 22.23
N THR A 157 -34.58 -0.45 22.93
CA THR A 157 -34.61 -0.35 24.42
C THR A 157 -35.89 -0.82 25.10
N ASN A 158 -36.85 -1.36 24.35
CA ASN A 158 -38.07 -1.95 24.91
C ASN A 158 -37.99 -3.49 24.91
N ILE A 159 -36.93 -4.08 24.35
CA ILE A 159 -36.70 -5.52 24.38
C ILE A 159 -35.90 -5.82 25.66
N ASP A 160 -36.59 -5.75 26.81
CA ASP A 160 -36.01 -5.74 28.16
C ASP A 160 -35.79 -7.14 28.77
N ALA A 161 -35.98 -8.19 27.96
CA ALA A 161 -35.72 -9.58 28.31
C ALA A 161 -35.14 -10.36 27.12
N LEU A 162 -34.81 -11.64 27.32
CA LEU A 162 -34.37 -12.53 26.24
C LEU A 162 -35.47 -12.71 25.18
N LEU A 163 -35.14 -12.38 23.93
CA LEU A 163 -35.96 -12.70 22.75
C LEU A 163 -35.33 -13.88 21.99
N GLN A 164 -36.06 -15.00 21.88
CA GLN A 164 -35.64 -16.15 21.09
C GLN A 164 -36.48 -16.27 19.82
N LEU A 165 -35.83 -16.24 18.66
CA LEU A 165 -36.46 -16.29 17.34
C LEU A 165 -36.05 -17.55 16.57
N ILE A 166 -37.00 -18.18 15.91
CA ILE A 166 -36.78 -19.37 15.09
C ILE A 166 -37.58 -19.22 13.79
N GLY A 167 -36.88 -19.08 12.65
CA GLY A 167 -37.47 -19.03 11.30
C GLY A 167 -38.00 -20.39 10.83
N SER A 168 -37.33 -21.46 11.29
CA SER A 168 -37.66 -22.85 10.99
C SER A 168 -37.51 -23.22 9.50
N GLY A 169 -38.52 -23.03 8.64
CA GLY A 169 -38.48 -23.61 7.29
C GLY A 169 -39.07 -22.75 6.19
N GLY A 170 -38.22 -22.02 5.49
CA GLY A 170 -38.50 -21.49 4.17
C GLY A 170 -37.39 -20.53 3.76
N SER A 171 -37.72 -19.27 3.54
CA SER A 171 -36.74 -18.19 3.36
C SER A 171 -37.17 -17.07 4.26
N ASP A 172 -36.57 -17.02 5.44
CA ASP A 172 -37.03 -16.24 6.57
C ASP A 172 -36.14 -15.01 6.78
N GLN A 173 -36.77 -13.88 7.05
CA GLN A 173 -36.13 -12.57 7.21
C GLN A 173 -36.26 -12.06 8.65
N LEU A 174 -35.14 -11.68 9.24
CA LEU A 174 -35.07 -10.96 10.50
C LEU A 174 -34.65 -9.52 10.24
N VAL A 175 -35.50 -8.57 10.63
CA VAL A 175 -35.22 -7.13 10.56
C VAL A 175 -35.06 -6.60 11.98
N VAL A 176 -33.88 -6.11 12.32
CA VAL A 176 -33.57 -5.49 13.61
C VAL A 176 -33.22 -4.03 13.35
N ASP A 177 -34.04 -3.12 13.90
CA ASP A 177 -33.95 -1.70 13.56
C ASP A 177 -33.82 -0.82 14.80
N ALA A 178 -32.62 -0.25 14.98
CA ALA A 178 -32.29 0.74 16.00
C ALA A 178 -32.24 2.19 15.46
N SER A 179 -32.65 2.44 14.22
CA SER A 179 -32.50 3.74 13.51
C SER A 179 -33.15 4.95 14.18
N GLY A 180 -34.06 4.74 15.13
CA GLY A 180 -34.65 5.78 15.95
C GLY A 180 -33.79 6.22 17.13
N ASP A 181 -32.71 5.48 17.44
CA ASP A 181 -31.79 5.83 18.51
C ASP A 181 -30.88 6.99 18.07
N THR A 182 -30.62 7.89 19.00
CA THR A 182 -29.80 9.10 18.79
C THR A 182 -28.62 9.15 19.75
N THR A 183 -28.40 8.05 20.47
CA THR A 183 -27.29 7.84 21.39
C THR A 183 -26.38 6.79 20.81
N ALA A 184 -25.08 6.92 21.07
CA ALA A 184 -24.09 5.95 20.62
C ALA A 184 -24.38 4.57 21.25
N LEU A 185 -24.55 3.58 20.39
CA LEU A 185 -24.80 2.19 20.70
C LEU A 185 -23.51 1.39 20.59
N THR A 186 -23.44 0.30 21.35
CA THR A 186 -22.40 -0.72 21.20
C THR A 186 -23.10 -2.06 21.10
N GLY A 187 -22.70 -2.89 20.14
CA GLY A 187 -23.32 -4.18 19.87
C GLY A 187 -22.34 -5.25 19.43
N MET A 188 -22.81 -6.50 19.50
CA MET A 188 -22.10 -7.67 19.00
C MET A 188 -23.04 -8.51 18.15
N LEU A 189 -22.55 -8.94 16.99
CA LEU A 189 -23.23 -9.87 16.10
C LEU A 189 -22.43 -11.18 16.00
N SER A 190 -23.06 -12.27 16.43
CA SER A 190 -22.59 -13.63 16.18
C SER A 190 -23.58 -14.36 15.26
N ASN A 191 -23.26 -15.58 14.83
CA ASN A 191 -24.14 -16.36 13.96
C ASN A 191 -25.50 -16.76 14.57
N THR A 192 -25.71 -16.54 15.87
CA THR A 192 -26.96 -16.90 16.58
C THR A 192 -27.42 -15.89 17.63
N LEU A 193 -26.67 -14.81 17.87
CA LEU A 193 -26.94 -13.84 18.93
C LEU A 193 -26.62 -12.43 18.45
N ILE A 194 -27.55 -11.51 18.71
CA ILE A 194 -27.36 -10.06 18.68
C ILE A 194 -27.43 -9.57 20.13
N ASP A 195 -26.37 -8.93 20.60
CA ASP A 195 -26.27 -8.35 21.94
C ASP A 195 -25.94 -6.85 21.84
N GLY A 196 -26.27 -6.09 22.89
CA GLY A 196 -26.13 -4.64 22.91
C GLY A 196 -27.17 -3.92 22.04
N LEU A 197 -26.79 -2.83 21.39
CA LEU A 197 -27.67 -1.99 20.54
C LEU A 197 -28.94 -1.47 21.25
N GLY A 198 -28.92 -1.41 22.58
CA GLY A 198 -30.07 -1.06 23.41
C GLY A 198 -30.96 -2.23 23.83
N LEU A 199 -30.68 -3.47 23.40
CA LEU A 199 -31.33 -4.68 23.91
C LEU A 199 -30.99 -4.92 25.40
N SER A 200 -31.76 -5.79 26.05
CA SER A 200 -31.40 -6.33 27.37
C SER A 200 -30.05 -7.04 27.34
N THR A 201 -29.43 -7.22 28.51
CA THR A 201 -28.16 -7.96 28.64
C THR A 201 -28.26 -9.45 28.29
N ASP A 202 -29.47 -9.97 28.11
CA ASP A 202 -29.68 -11.34 27.64
C ASP A 202 -29.74 -11.42 26.10
N GLY A 203 -29.92 -10.27 25.42
CA GLY A 203 -29.87 -10.14 23.96
C GLY A 203 -31.04 -10.75 23.18
N LEU A 204 -30.80 -10.95 21.89
CA LEU A 204 -31.71 -11.56 20.92
C LEU A 204 -31.04 -12.78 20.28
N GLU A 205 -31.56 -13.96 20.57
CA GLU A 205 -31.13 -15.21 19.94
C GLU A 205 -31.95 -15.48 18.68
N TYR A 206 -31.29 -15.89 17.59
CA TYR A 206 -31.97 -16.17 16.33
C TYR A 206 -31.41 -17.44 15.65
N TYR A 207 -32.31 -18.24 15.07
CA TYR A 207 -31.98 -19.49 14.42
C TYR A 207 -32.82 -19.72 13.16
N GLY A 208 -32.21 -20.27 12.11
CA GLY A 208 -32.92 -20.67 10.90
C GLY A 208 -33.46 -19.48 10.09
N PHE A 209 -32.81 -18.32 10.16
CA PHE A 209 -33.06 -17.20 9.26
C PHE A 209 -32.05 -17.22 8.12
N GLU A 210 -32.52 -16.96 6.90
CA GLU A 210 -31.70 -16.87 5.70
C GLU A 210 -31.28 -15.43 5.40
N ASP A 211 -31.99 -14.44 5.93
CA ASP A 211 -31.75 -13.03 5.70
C ASP A 211 -31.81 -12.23 7.01
N LEU A 212 -30.75 -11.47 7.30
CA LEU A 212 -30.65 -10.59 8.46
C LEU A 212 -30.37 -9.16 8.00
N ASP A 213 -31.34 -8.28 8.23
CA ASP A 213 -31.20 -6.84 8.08
C ASP A 213 -30.99 -6.21 9.47
N LEU A 214 -29.82 -5.60 9.69
CA LEU A 214 -29.48 -4.89 10.91
C LEU A 214 -29.25 -3.41 10.62
N THR A 215 -30.06 -2.54 11.20
CA THR A 215 -29.88 -1.08 11.11
C THR A 215 -29.46 -0.53 12.47
N LEU A 216 -28.32 0.18 12.50
CA LEU A 216 -27.79 0.86 13.67
C LEU A 216 -28.56 2.16 13.96
N GLY A 217 -28.20 2.86 15.03
CA GLY A 217 -28.73 4.17 15.40
C GLY A 217 -28.23 5.29 14.51
N ALA A 218 -28.60 6.53 14.83
CA ALA A 218 -28.21 7.73 14.07
C ALA A 218 -27.05 8.51 14.74
N ALA A 219 -26.39 7.93 15.74
CA ALA A 219 -25.19 8.46 16.36
C ALA A 219 -24.01 7.58 15.93
N GLY A 220 -22.77 7.99 16.25
CA GLY A 220 -21.61 7.13 16.01
C GLY A 220 -21.66 5.88 16.90
N ASP A 221 -21.93 4.74 16.28
CA ASP A 221 -22.19 3.45 16.90
C ASP A 221 -21.00 2.50 16.72
N GLN A 222 -20.92 1.48 17.56
CA GLN A 222 -19.92 0.43 17.44
C GLN A 222 -20.57 -0.95 17.30
N LEU A 223 -20.19 -1.71 16.27
CA LEU A 223 -20.64 -3.08 16.06
C LEU A 223 -19.47 -4.05 15.88
N ASP A 224 -19.38 -5.06 16.73
CA ASP A 224 -18.43 -6.17 16.59
C ASP A 224 -19.11 -7.38 15.93
N ILE A 225 -18.82 -7.63 14.65
CA ILE A 225 -19.24 -8.81 13.89
C ILE A 225 -18.23 -9.94 14.10
N VAL A 226 -18.49 -10.77 15.12
CA VAL A 226 -17.64 -11.91 15.48
C VAL A 226 -17.92 -13.16 14.66
N ALA A 227 -19.13 -13.28 14.08
CA ALA A 227 -19.51 -14.30 13.10
C ALA A 227 -20.85 -13.95 12.44
N THR A 228 -21.04 -14.32 11.16
CA THR A 228 -22.36 -14.32 10.51
C THR A 228 -22.87 -15.75 10.27
N HIS A 229 -24.19 -15.90 10.11
CA HIS A 229 -24.80 -17.15 9.64
C HIS A 229 -24.50 -17.36 8.15
N ALA A 230 -24.90 -18.51 7.59
CA ALA A 230 -24.61 -18.85 6.20
C ALA A 230 -25.48 -18.11 5.16
N GLY A 231 -26.50 -17.38 5.62
CA GLY A 231 -27.39 -16.58 4.79
C GLY A 231 -26.82 -15.19 4.47
N THR A 232 -27.68 -14.27 4.04
CA THR A 232 -27.31 -12.87 3.83
C THR A 232 -27.37 -12.09 5.13
N THR A 233 -26.41 -11.19 5.33
CA THR A 233 -26.39 -10.26 6.45
C THR A 233 -26.09 -8.87 5.89
N ASP A 234 -27.04 -7.95 6.03
CA ASP A 234 -26.90 -6.56 5.62
C ASP A 234 -26.90 -5.66 6.86
N VAL A 235 -25.85 -4.86 7.03
CA VAL A 235 -25.67 -3.90 8.13
C VAL A 235 -25.69 -2.48 7.57
N LEU A 236 -26.48 -1.61 8.20
CA LEU A 236 -26.61 -0.20 7.82
C LEU A 236 -26.33 0.73 9.01
N GLY A 237 -25.30 1.59 8.90
CA GLY A 237 -24.90 2.56 9.93
C GLY A 237 -25.70 3.87 9.96
N LEU A 238 -26.25 4.26 8.80
CA LEU A 238 -27.05 5.50 8.60
C LEU A 238 -26.25 6.80 8.68
N THR A 239 -26.16 7.40 9.86
CA THR A 239 -25.49 8.69 10.08
C THR A 239 -24.72 8.64 11.37
N GLY A 240 -23.59 9.34 11.43
CA GLY A 240 -22.71 9.30 12.59
C GLY A 240 -21.40 8.66 12.20
N ASP A 241 -20.38 8.82 13.04
CA ASP A 241 -19.06 8.23 12.80
C ASP A 241 -19.09 6.82 13.42
N ASP A 242 -19.38 5.80 12.61
CA ASP A 242 -19.57 4.42 13.04
C ASP A 242 -18.25 3.63 13.05
N THR A 243 -18.15 2.63 13.93
CA THR A 243 -17.02 1.70 13.97
C THR A 243 -17.51 0.27 13.87
N ILE A 244 -17.14 -0.43 12.79
CA ILE A 244 -17.58 -1.80 12.52
C ILE A 244 -16.37 -2.72 12.44
N ASN A 245 -16.24 -3.61 13.42
CA ASN A 245 -15.15 -4.59 13.49
C ASN A 245 -15.66 -5.95 12.99
N ILE A 246 -14.95 -6.57 12.05
CA ILE A 246 -15.35 -7.81 11.38
C ILE A 246 -14.26 -8.84 11.55
N THR A 247 -14.58 -9.95 12.20
CA THR A 247 -13.62 -11.05 12.43
C THR A 247 -13.96 -12.27 11.60
N ARG A 248 -15.25 -12.60 11.39
CA ARG A 248 -15.66 -13.81 10.66
C ARG A 248 -16.97 -13.60 9.91
N ILE A 249 -17.04 -14.09 8.68
CA ILE A 249 -18.28 -14.19 7.91
C ILE A 249 -18.45 -15.58 7.31
N SER A 250 -19.65 -16.15 7.44
CA SER A 250 -19.97 -17.47 6.87
C SER A 250 -20.79 -17.35 5.58
N GLY A 251 -21.64 -16.33 5.50
CA GLY A 251 -22.47 -16.00 4.33
C GLY A 251 -22.16 -14.61 3.78
N PRO A 252 -22.70 -14.25 2.59
CA PRO A 252 -22.50 -12.93 2.00
C PRO A 252 -22.90 -11.83 2.98
N THR A 253 -22.01 -10.89 3.22
CA THR A 253 -22.21 -9.82 4.19
C THR A 253 -22.02 -8.47 3.51
N THR A 254 -22.98 -7.56 3.66
CA THR A 254 -22.87 -6.16 3.23
C THR A 254 -22.79 -5.27 4.45
N VAL A 255 -21.83 -4.36 4.47
CA VAL A 255 -21.74 -3.27 5.44
C VAL A 255 -21.80 -1.96 4.66
N ASP A 256 -22.84 -1.16 4.93
CA ASP A 256 -23.04 0.18 4.36
C ASP A 256 -23.00 1.15 5.54
N ALA A 257 -21.88 1.86 5.70
CA ALA A 257 -21.64 2.66 6.90
C ALA A 257 -22.50 3.94 6.90
N GLY A 258 -22.56 4.64 5.76
CA GLY A 258 -23.61 5.61 5.49
C GLY A 258 -23.07 7.02 5.33
N LEU A 259 -23.44 7.93 6.22
CA LEU A 259 -22.92 9.30 6.26
C LEU A 259 -22.14 9.52 7.56
N GLY A 260 -20.91 9.97 7.47
CA GLY A 260 -20.06 10.13 8.65
C GLY A 260 -18.63 9.81 8.28
N ALA A 261 -17.72 9.99 9.24
CA ALA A 261 -16.37 9.48 9.08
C ALA A 261 -16.32 8.08 9.69
N ASP A 262 -16.57 7.06 8.88
CA ASP A 262 -16.77 5.69 9.35
C ASP A 262 -15.47 4.87 9.36
N GLU A 263 -15.32 3.98 10.33
CA GLU A 263 -14.17 3.07 10.47
C GLU A 263 -14.62 1.61 10.36
N ILE A 264 -14.18 0.93 9.31
CA ILE A 264 -14.45 -0.50 9.09
C ILE A 264 -13.14 -1.27 9.23
N ASN A 265 -13.07 -2.14 10.23
CA ASN A 265 -11.89 -2.95 10.52
C ASN A 265 -12.18 -4.42 10.19
N VAL A 266 -11.41 -5.01 9.29
CA VAL A 266 -11.51 -6.42 8.90
C VAL A 266 -10.24 -7.15 9.32
N THR A 267 -10.40 -8.15 10.18
CA THR A 267 -9.29 -9.01 10.62
C THR A 267 -9.40 -10.37 9.96
N VAL A 268 -8.40 -10.72 9.15
CA VAL A 268 -8.25 -12.01 8.48
C VAL A 268 -7.20 -12.82 9.24
N GLN A 269 -7.49 -13.21 10.48
CA GLN A 269 -6.56 -13.94 11.34
C GLN A 269 -6.87 -15.44 11.42
N VAL A 270 -5.83 -16.26 11.31
CA VAL A 270 -5.84 -17.69 11.60
C VAL A 270 -5.19 -17.90 12.96
N ASP A 271 -5.99 -18.17 14.00
CA ASP A 271 -5.43 -18.61 15.29
C ASP A 271 -4.99 -20.08 15.17
N LEU A 272 -3.68 -20.32 15.14
CA LEU A 272 -3.08 -21.65 15.20
C LEU A 272 -3.46 -22.41 16.49
N PRO A 273 -3.43 -23.77 16.50
CA PRO A 273 -2.86 -24.64 15.48
C PRO A 273 -3.89 -25.56 14.83
N PHE A 274 -3.71 -25.83 13.54
CA PHE A 274 -4.38 -26.85 12.70
C PHE A 274 -5.56 -26.34 11.81
N ASP A 275 -5.25 -26.24 10.51
CA ASP A 275 -6.14 -26.41 9.35
C ASP A 275 -7.37 -25.48 9.23
N GLU A 276 -7.31 -24.22 9.67
CA GLU A 276 -8.48 -23.33 9.58
C GLU A 276 -8.50 -22.48 8.31
N VAL A 277 -9.52 -22.76 7.49
CA VAL A 277 -10.01 -21.94 6.38
C VAL A 277 -10.17 -20.48 6.85
N SER A 278 -9.76 -19.51 6.01
CA SER A 278 -9.89 -18.06 6.31
C SER A 278 -11.23 -17.72 6.96
N PRO A 279 -11.24 -16.88 8.02
CA PRO A 279 -12.47 -16.57 8.73
C PRO A 279 -13.45 -15.75 7.88
N ILE A 280 -13.01 -15.17 6.77
CA ILE A 280 -13.85 -14.46 5.79
C ILE A 280 -14.20 -15.43 4.65
N LEU A 281 -15.17 -16.34 4.88
CA LEU A 281 -15.46 -17.47 3.98
C LEU A 281 -16.30 -17.11 2.74
N SER A 282 -16.97 -15.96 2.77
CA SER A 282 -17.86 -15.49 1.71
C SER A 282 -17.43 -14.10 1.24
N LEU A 283 -18.16 -13.54 0.27
CA LEU A 283 -17.94 -12.17 -0.18
C LEU A 283 -18.35 -11.17 0.92
N LEU A 284 -17.43 -10.29 1.29
CA LEU A 284 -17.70 -9.09 2.07
C LEU A 284 -17.82 -7.89 1.12
N THR A 285 -18.92 -7.15 1.22
CA THR A 285 -19.08 -5.87 0.53
C THR A 285 -19.09 -4.75 1.55
N VAL A 286 -18.18 -3.77 1.42
CA VAL A 286 -18.08 -2.60 2.28
C VAL A 286 -18.36 -1.35 1.47
N ARG A 287 -19.14 -0.42 2.01
CA ARG A 287 -19.34 0.92 1.45
C ARG A 287 -19.16 1.93 2.58
N GLY A 288 -18.23 2.87 2.42
CA GLY A 288 -18.08 3.99 3.36
C GLY A 288 -19.29 4.90 3.25
N GLY A 289 -19.53 5.41 2.03
CA GLY A 289 -20.74 6.12 1.67
C GLY A 289 -20.44 7.57 1.36
N GLY A 290 -20.42 8.44 2.35
CA GLY A 290 -19.94 9.80 2.14
C GLY A 290 -19.39 10.45 3.38
N ASP A 291 -18.47 11.39 3.14
CA ASP A 291 -17.56 12.02 4.10
C ASP A 291 -16.18 11.33 4.11
N ASP A 292 -15.45 11.19 5.21
CA ASP A 292 -14.07 10.67 5.23
C ASP A 292 -14.04 9.25 5.81
N ASP A 293 -14.13 8.22 4.97
CA ASP A 293 -14.27 6.82 5.41
C ASP A 293 -12.95 6.02 5.36
N LEU A 294 -12.74 5.16 6.36
CA LEU A 294 -11.56 4.30 6.53
C LEU A 294 -11.92 2.81 6.49
N LEU A 295 -11.28 2.06 5.60
CA LEU A 295 -11.27 0.59 5.61
C LEU A 295 -9.88 0.11 5.99
N THR A 296 -9.77 -0.61 7.10
CA THR A 296 -8.56 -1.30 7.51
C THR A 296 -8.72 -2.80 7.31
N VAL A 297 -7.85 -3.43 6.53
CA VAL A 297 -7.79 -4.89 6.35
C VAL A 297 -6.48 -5.40 6.90
N THR A 298 -6.54 -6.28 7.90
CA THR A 298 -5.37 -6.85 8.57
C THR A 298 -5.29 -8.34 8.33
N SER A 299 -4.26 -8.81 7.62
CA SER A 299 -3.89 -10.22 7.54
C SER A 299 -3.23 -10.65 8.85
N GLY A 300 -3.62 -11.81 9.36
CA GLY A 300 -3.01 -12.42 10.54
C GLY A 300 -2.02 -13.52 10.22
N SER A 301 -1.49 -13.59 8.99
CA SER A 301 -0.45 -14.57 8.65
C SER A 301 0.77 -14.38 9.55
N THR A 302 1.28 -15.50 10.06
CA THR A 302 2.50 -15.54 10.87
C THR A 302 3.50 -16.48 10.22
N ILE A 303 4.79 -16.25 10.42
CA ILE A 303 5.83 -17.17 9.93
C ILE A 303 5.59 -18.57 10.51
N GLU A 304 5.05 -19.48 9.71
CA GLU A 304 5.17 -20.91 9.98
C GLU A 304 6.61 -21.33 9.64
N VAL A 305 7.41 -21.57 10.68
CA VAL A 305 8.83 -21.97 10.58
C VAL A 305 9.02 -23.29 9.80
N ASP A 306 7.94 -24.04 9.53
CA ASP A 306 7.95 -25.36 8.91
C ASP A 306 7.21 -25.45 7.55
N ASP A 307 6.55 -24.38 7.04
CA ASP A 307 5.97 -24.35 5.69
C ASP A 307 6.53 -23.20 4.81
N PRO A 308 7.47 -23.48 3.90
CA PRO A 308 8.02 -22.48 2.98
C PRO A 308 7.05 -22.05 1.87
N ASN A 309 5.77 -22.45 1.91
CA ASN A 309 4.73 -22.05 0.94
C ASN A 309 3.59 -21.22 1.55
N PHE A 310 3.71 -20.79 2.80
CA PHE A 310 2.70 -19.95 3.47
C PHE A 310 2.90 -18.46 3.12
N ASP A 311 3.11 -18.18 1.83
CA ASP A 311 3.24 -16.81 1.33
C ASP A 311 1.82 -16.26 1.08
N ASP A 312 1.39 -15.19 1.75
CA ASP A 312 0.09 -14.58 1.43
C ASP A 312 0.16 -13.96 0.04
N VAL A 313 -0.66 -14.45 -0.87
CA VAL A 313 -0.82 -13.83 -2.19
C VAL A 313 -2.04 -12.92 -2.14
N GLY A 314 -1.84 -11.62 -2.33
CA GLY A 314 -2.89 -10.61 -2.33
C GLY A 314 -2.92 -9.77 -3.60
N GLN A 315 -4.09 -9.28 -3.98
CA GLN A 315 -4.24 -8.30 -5.05
C GLN A 315 -5.19 -7.18 -4.66
N LEU A 316 -4.77 -5.94 -4.96
CA LEU A 316 -5.58 -4.74 -4.84
C LEU A 316 -5.98 -4.22 -6.22
N THR A 317 -7.28 -3.94 -6.36
CA THR A 317 -7.84 -3.11 -7.43
C THR A 317 -8.55 -1.92 -6.81
N ALA A 318 -8.91 -0.92 -7.61
CA ALA A 318 -9.65 0.26 -7.15
C ALA A 318 -11.01 -0.03 -6.46
N THR A 319 -11.51 -1.27 -6.48
CA THR A 319 -12.80 -1.65 -5.88
C THR A 319 -12.79 -3.00 -5.15
N ALA A 320 -11.63 -3.67 -5.06
CA ALA A 320 -11.58 -4.99 -4.45
C ALA A 320 -10.20 -5.37 -3.92
N ILE A 321 -10.19 -6.12 -2.83
CA ILE A 321 -9.05 -6.83 -2.26
C ILE A 321 -9.34 -8.32 -2.38
N THR A 322 -8.43 -9.07 -2.99
CA THR A 322 -8.59 -10.52 -3.19
C THR A 322 -7.32 -11.25 -2.76
N GLY A 323 -7.42 -12.55 -2.50
CA GLY A 323 -6.32 -13.29 -1.89
C GLY A 323 -6.27 -13.05 -0.39
N LEU A 324 -5.07 -13.02 0.21
CA LEU A 324 -4.88 -12.96 1.67
C LEU A 324 -5.72 -14.02 2.39
N GLU A 325 -5.67 -15.24 1.86
CA GLU A 325 -6.47 -16.39 2.28
C GLU A 325 -8.00 -16.27 2.13
N MET A 326 -8.55 -15.11 1.77
CA MET A 326 -9.97 -14.92 1.55
C MET A 326 -10.43 -15.60 0.25
N PRO A 327 -11.36 -16.58 0.28
CA PRO A 327 -11.77 -17.31 -0.93
C PRO A 327 -12.49 -16.43 -1.96
N GLN A 328 -13.21 -15.39 -1.52
CA GLN A 328 -13.95 -14.47 -2.39
C GLN A 328 -13.49 -13.01 -2.28
N GLY A 329 -12.72 -12.65 -1.25
CA GLY A 329 -12.20 -11.31 -1.02
C GLY A 329 -13.24 -10.30 -0.52
N ILE A 330 -12.85 -9.04 -0.59
CA ILE A 330 -13.60 -7.87 -0.14
C ILE A 330 -13.84 -6.99 -1.36
N VAL A 331 -15.09 -6.61 -1.60
CA VAL A 331 -15.44 -5.54 -2.54
C VAL A 331 -15.69 -4.29 -1.72
N TYR A 332 -15.05 -3.18 -2.08
CA TYR A 332 -15.21 -1.92 -1.38
C TYR A 332 -15.54 -0.79 -2.36
N SER A 333 -16.30 0.20 -1.90
CA SER A 333 -16.56 1.44 -2.64
C SER A 333 -16.67 2.61 -1.68
N ASP A 334 -16.53 3.81 -2.25
CA ASP A 334 -16.77 5.07 -1.51
C ASP A 334 -15.92 5.14 -0.22
N MET A 335 -14.62 4.81 -0.36
CA MET A 335 -13.62 4.91 0.69
C MET A 335 -12.63 6.03 0.35
N GLU A 336 -12.33 6.88 1.33
CA GLU A 336 -11.31 7.92 1.24
C GLU A 336 -9.95 7.38 1.64
N ASP A 337 -9.90 6.50 2.63
CA ASP A 337 -8.68 5.87 3.13
C ASP A 337 -8.79 4.34 3.15
N LEU A 338 -7.78 3.67 2.60
CA LEU A 338 -7.63 2.23 2.65
C LEU A 338 -6.29 1.88 3.30
N VAL A 339 -6.33 1.15 4.40
CA VAL A 339 -5.15 0.60 5.07
C VAL A 339 -5.15 -0.92 4.92
N ILE A 340 -4.06 -1.46 4.39
CA ILE A 340 -3.83 -2.90 4.30
C ILE A 340 -2.60 -3.21 5.13
N ASN A 341 -2.81 -4.00 6.18
CA ASN A 341 -1.76 -4.52 7.04
C ASN A 341 -1.56 -5.99 6.67
N LEU A 342 -0.41 -6.31 6.09
CA LEU A 342 0.01 -7.69 5.90
C LEU A 342 0.62 -8.21 7.22
N GLY A 343 0.88 -9.51 7.25
CA GLY A 343 1.14 -10.26 8.47
C GLY A 343 2.56 -10.07 9.00
N THR A 344 3.17 -11.16 9.43
CA THR A 344 4.64 -11.25 9.58
C THR A 344 5.25 -12.28 8.64
N GLY A 345 4.40 -12.90 7.80
CA GLY A 345 4.77 -13.92 6.83
C GLY A 345 5.55 -13.32 5.66
N ARG A 346 5.91 -14.15 4.68
CA ARG A 346 6.49 -13.65 3.42
C ARG A 346 5.36 -13.37 2.45
N ASP A 347 5.05 -12.11 2.20
CA ASP A 347 3.83 -11.75 1.48
C ASP A 347 4.13 -11.31 0.03
N ASN A 348 3.25 -11.69 -0.90
CA ASN A 348 3.30 -11.27 -2.30
C ASN A 348 2.04 -10.51 -2.66
N PHE A 349 2.14 -9.18 -2.61
CA PHE A 349 1.02 -8.28 -2.82
C PHE A 349 1.14 -7.54 -4.15
N THR A 350 0.10 -7.59 -4.98
CA THR A 350 0.06 -6.85 -6.25
C THR A 350 -0.98 -5.74 -6.23
N ILE A 351 -0.53 -4.49 -6.35
CA ILE A 351 -1.37 -3.32 -6.59
C ILE A 351 -1.60 -3.19 -8.10
N LEU A 352 -2.76 -3.66 -8.57
CA LEU A 352 -3.19 -3.51 -9.97
C LEU A 352 -3.67 -2.09 -10.26
N SER A 353 -4.38 -1.49 -9.31
CA SER A 353 -4.86 -0.09 -9.31
C SER A 353 -5.30 0.27 -7.89
N THR A 354 -5.26 1.57 -7.55
CA THR A 354 -5.86 2.10 -6.31
C THR A 354 -7.10 2.94 -6.62
N HIS A 355 -7.93 3.16 -5.62
CA HIS A 355 -8.98 4.18 -5.69
C HIS A 355 -8.37 5.60 -5.67
N ALA A 356 -9.20 6.63 -5.83
CA ALA A 356 -8.72 8.02 -5.90
C ALA A 356 -8.28 8.62 -4.54
N GLY A 357 -8.82 8.09 -3.43
CA GLY A 357 -8.38 8.37 -2.06
C GLY A 357 -6.97 7.86 -1.71
N THR A 358 -6.61 7.80 -0.43
CA THR A 358 -5.28 7.35 -0.01
C THR A 358 -5.24 5.84 0.24
N THR A 359 -4.13 5.21 -0.12
CA THR A 359 -3.88 3.79 0.17
C THR A 359 -2.58 3.66 0.95
N THR A 360 -2.62 2.97 2.09
CA THR A 360 -1.43 2.61 2.86
C THR A 360 -1.31 1.10 2.90
N LEU A 361 -0.18 0.56 2.43
CA LEU A 361 0.18 -0.84 2.54
C LEU A 361 1.33 -0.97 3.54
N ASN A 362 1.15 -1.80 4.56
CA ASN A 362 2.16 -2.10 5.56
C ASN A 362 2.45 -3.60 5.49
N ALA A 363 3.67 -4.02 5.15
CA ALA A 363 3.96 -5.43 4.94
C ALA A 363 4.23 -6.18 6.26
N ASP A 364 4.94 -5.56 7.21
CA ASP A 364 5.26 -6.19 8.50
C ASP A 364 4.72 -5.41 9.72
N THR A 365 3.43 -5.55 10.03
CA THR A 365 2.79 -4.85 11.19
C THR A 365 2.63 -5.69 12.45
N GLY A 366 2.90 -6.99 12.39
CA GLY A 366 2.53 -7.91 13.46
C GLY A 366 3.51 -7.98 14.63
N LEU A 367 2.99 -7.80 15.85
CA LEU A 367 3.66 -8.22 17.08
C LEU A 367 3.66 -9.75 17.15
N GLY A 368 4.75 -10.41 16.75
CA GLY A 368 4.88 -11.87 16.81
C GLY A 368 4.59 -12.45 18.20
N PHE A 369 3.52 -13.23 18.34
CA PHE A 369 3.26 -14.06 19.52
C PHE A 369 3.99 -15.39 19.38
N VAL A 370 5.12 -15.54 20.06
CA VAL A 370 5.81 -16.83 20.16
C VAL A 370 5.19 -17.65 21.28
N VAL A 371 4.50 -18.73 20.92
CA VAL A 371 4.35 -19.88 21.82
C VAL A 371 5.71 -20.54 21.91
N SER A 372 6.38 -20.44 23.05
CA SER A 372 7.56 -21.26 23.34
C SER A 372 7.18 -22.73 23.12
N PRO A 373 7.95 -23.52 22.33
CA PRO A 373 7.78 -24.96 22.36
C PRO A 373 8.05 -25.44 23.78
N PRO A 374 7.41 -26.54 24.25
CA PRO A 374 7.73 -27.10 25.55
C PRO A 374 9.24 -27.36 25.61
N GLU A 375 9.91 -26.74 26.60
CA GLU A 375 11.30 -27.09 26.88
C GLU A 375 11.36 -28.58 27.19
N ASP A 376 12.09 -29.30 26.34
CA ASP A 376 12.59 -30.66 26.55
C ASP A 376 11.57 -31.83 26.44
N PRO A 377 11.61 -32.63 25.34
CA PRO A 377 10.85 -33.89 25.25
C PRO A 377 11.37 -35.01 26.17
N SER A 378 12.38 -34.76 27.01
CA SER A 378 12.95 -35.73 27.95
C SER A 378 12.65 -35.47 29.44
N ASP A 379 11.94 -34.40 29.79
CA ASP A 379 11.46 -34.22 31.16
C ASP A 379 10.16 -35.00 31.40
N GLN A 380 10.29 -36.13 32.10
CA GLN A 380 9.19 -36.95 32.61
C GLN A 380 9.12 -36.79 34.13
N ASP A 381 9.21 -35.58 34.68
CA ASP A 381 8.84 -35.32 36.07
C ASP A 381 7.34 -35.01 36.19
N PRO A 382 6.49 -35.96 36.62
CA PRO A 382 5.06 -35.73 36.79
C PRO A 382 4.72 -34.85 38.00
N ASN A 383 5.67 -34.13 38.61
CA ASN A 383 5.44 -33.39 39.85
C ASN A 383 6.15 -32.03 39.98
N ALA A 384 6.59 -31.40 38.88
CA ALA A 384 7.12 -30.05 38.91
C ALA A 384 5.98 -28.99 38.94
N THR A 385 5.47 -28.72 40.15
CA THR A 385 4.85 -27.42 40.43
C THR A 385 5.97 -26.41 40.70
N ASP A 386 6.50 -25.77 39.65
CA ASP A 386 7.26 -24.53 39.82
C ASP A 386 6.50 -23.36 39.20
N GLY A 387 5.73 -22.71 40.06
CA GLY A 387 5.27 -21.35 39.81
C GLY A 387 6.45 -20.41 39.94
N GLY A 388 7.05 -20.05 38.81
CA GLY A 388 8.09 -19.04 38.68
C GLY A 388 7.79 -18.11 37.52
N VAL A 389 7.05 -17.04 37.79
CA VAL A 389 6.94 -15.86 36.92
C VAL A 389 8.33 -15.24 36.73
N ASN A 390 8.96 -15.50 35.60
CA ASN A 390 10.10 -14.76 35.09
C ASN A 390 9.61 -13.42 34.53
N ASN A 391 9.53 -12.43 35.42
CA ASN A 391 9.31 -11.02 35.07
C ASN A 391 10.59 -10.40 34.48
N ASP A 392 11.11 -10.94 33.37
CA ASP A 392 12.20 -10.32 32.63
C ASP A 392 11.62 -9.46 31.48
N PRO A 393 11.70 -8.13 31.54
CA PRO A 393 11.21 -7.26 30.46
C PRO A 393 12.20 -7.15 29.28
N SER A 394 13.04 -8.17 29.02
CA SER A 394 14.11 -8.08 28.01
C SER A 394 14.18 -9.21 26.97
N THR A 395 13.18 -10.09 26.85
CA THR A 395 13.07 -11.00 25.70
C THR A 395 12.18 -10.38 24.62
N PHE A 396 12.74 -9.49 23.81
CA PHE A 396 12.21 -9.19 22.49
C PHE A 396 12.61 -10.37 21.59
N VAL A 397 11.68 -11.31 21.40
CA VAL A 397 11.83 -12.34 20.37
C VAL A 397 11.40 -11.66 19.08
N GLN A 398 12.36 -11.29 18.24
CA GLN A 398 12.03 -10.89 16.87
C GLN A 398 11.38 -12.10 16.19
N PRO A 399 10.16 -12.00 15.63
CA PRO A 399 9.77 -12.91 14.56
C PRO A 399 10.87 -12.81 13.48
N ASN A 400 11.27 -13.90 12.84
CA ASN A 400 12.15 -13.80 11.66
C ASN A 400 11.31 -13.06 10.61
N PRO A 401 11.55 -11.77 10.30
CA PRO A 401 10.62 -11.00 9.50
C PRO A 401 10.44 -11.59 8.11
N GLY A 402 9.30 -11.25 7.49
CA GLY A 402 8.97 -11.63 6.12
C GLY A 402 10.05 -11.18 5.14
N PHE A 403 9.97 -11.68 3.92
CA PHE A 403 10.70 -11.12 2.78
C PHE A 403 9.63 -10.84 1.75
N ASP A 404 9.14 -9.61 1.74
CA ASP A 404 7.91 -9.27 1.06
C ASP A 404 8.19 -8.83 -0.36
N THR A 405 7.25 -9.13 -1.25
CA THR A 405 7.28 -8.69 -2.63
C THR A 405 6.04 -7.87 -2.93
N ILE A 406 6.22 -6.57 -3.13
CA ILE A 406 5.15 -5.65 -3.50
C ILE A 406 5.29 -5.27 -4.97
N ASN A 407 4.26 -5.55 -5.77
CA ASN A 407 4.23 -5.23 -7.20
C ASN A 407 3.24 -4.10 -7.46
N VAL A 408 3.72 -2.93 -7.87
CA VAL A 408 2.90 -1.74 -8.14
C VAL A 408 2.76 -1.52 -9.64
N ARG A 409 1.56 -1.73 -10.18
CA ARG A 409 1.28 -1.58 -11.62
C ARG A 409 0.65 -0.25 -11.98
N SER A 410 -0.23 0.26 -11.12
CA SER A 410 -0.87 1.56 -11.29
C SER A 410 -1.38 2.07 -9.94
N ILE A 411 -1.39 3.38 -9.77
CA ILE A 411 -2.04 4.06 -8.64
C ILE A 411 -2.82 5.26 -9.17
N ALA A 412 -4.01 5.51 -8.62
CA ALA A 412 -4.84 6.67 -8.97
C ALA A 412 -4.86 7.73 -7.85
N GLY A 413 -4.78 7.29 -6.60
CA GLY A 413 -4.63 8.11 -5.41
C GLY A 413 -3.26 7.94 -4.75
N ILE A 414 -2.99 8.76 -3.73
CA ILE A 414 -1.71 8.72 -3.00
C ILE A 414 -1.53 7.34 -2.38
N THR A 415 -0.38 6.71 -2.63
CA THR A 415 -0.06 5.38 -2.10
C THR A 415 1.20 5.44 -1.27
N THR A 416 1.14 4.92 -0.04
CA THR A 416 2.29 4.71 0.84
C THR A 416 2.52 3.23 1.02
N ILE A 417 3.75 2.77 0.83
CA ILE A 417 4.19 1.40 1.12
C ILE A 417 5.22 1.49 2.24
N ASN A 418 4.97 0.82 3.34
CA ASN A 418 5.93 0.61 4.43
C ASN A 418 6.28 -0.88 4.42
N ALA A 419 7.49 -1.22 3.98
CA ALA A 419 7.88 -2.62 3.82
C ALA A 419 8.16 -3.25 5.19
N GLY A 420 9.00 -2.60 6.02
CA GLY A 420 8.99 -2.82 7.46
C GLY A 420 10.25 -3.51 7.94
N PHE A 421 10.18 -4.77 8.35
CA PHE A 421 11.37 -5.55 8.69
C PHE A 421 11.62 -6.57 7.57
N GLY A 422 12.85 -7.06 7.47
CA GLY A 422 13.18 -8.06 6.44
C GLY A 422 13.67 -7.45 5.14
N ASP A 423 14.27 -8.31 4.30
CA ASP A 423 14.78 -7.91 2.99
C ASP A 423 13.62 -7.85 1.96
N ASP A 424 13.05 -6.66 1.74
CA ASP A 424 11.86 -6.50 0.90
C ASP A 424 12.18 -6.12 -0.55
N THR A 425 11.27 -6.47 -1.46
CA THR A 425 11.36 -6.14 -2.88
C THR A 425 10.10 -5.43 -3.37
N ILE A 426 10.28 -4.19 -3.82
CA ILE A 426 9.21 -3.39 -4.42
C ILE A 426 9.47 -3.24 -5.92
N ASN A 427 8.57 -3.76 -6.75
CA ASN A 427 8.64 -3.65 -8.21
C ASN A 427 7.58 -2.68 -8.73
N VAL A 428 7.98 -1.66 -9.49
CA VAL A 428 7.09 -0.62 -10.04
C VAL A 428 7.11 -0.67 -11.56
N GLY A 429 5.94 -0.79 -12.18
CA GLY A 429 5.75 -0.79 -13.63
C GLY A 429 4.51 -1.60 -14.06
N THR A 430 3.89 -1.28 -15.20
CA THR A 430 2.60 -1.87 -15.61
C THR A 430 2.59 -3.39 -15.76
N LEU A 431 3.76 -4.04 -15.88
CA LEU A 431 3.91 -5.50 -15.96
C LEU A 431 4.54 -6.14 -14.72
N ALA A 432 4.84 -5.36 -13.66
CA ALA A 432 5.49 -5.85 -12.44
C ALA A 432 4.83 -7.14 -11.90
N PRO A 433 5.62 -8.17 -11.53
CA PRO A 433 7.09 -8.21 -11.46
C PRO A 433 7.82 -8.49 -12.79
N ALA A 434 7.09 -8.72 -13.89
CA ALA A 434 7.72 -8.95 -15.18
C ALA A 434 8.25 -7.64 -15.77
N THR A 435 9.35 -7.73 -16.52
CA THR A 435 9.93 -6.59 -17.24
C THR A 435 9.17 -6.30 -18.54
N GLY A 436 9.41 -5.10 -19.10
CA GLY A 436 8.77 -4.61 -20.33
C GLY A 436 7.51 -3.78 -20.07
N GLY A 437 7.27 -3.37 -18.83
CA GLY A 437 6.23 -2.44 -18.45
C GLY A 437 6.62 -0.98 -18.66
N VAL A 438 5.70 -0.08 -18.33
CA VAL A 438 5.93 1.38 -18.27
C VAL A 438 5.60 1.90 -16.88
N ALA A 439 6.19 3.02 -16.47
CA ALA A 439 5.91 3.67 -15.18
C ALA A 439 4.78 4.73 -15.25
N ASN A 440 4.29 5.02 -16.46
CA ASN A 440 3.32 6.10 -16.72
C ASN A 440 2.00 6.00 -15.94
N ASP A 441 1.59 4.78 -15.54
CA ASP A 441 0.31 4.55 -14.83
C ASP A 441 0.41 4.81 -13.31
N ILE A 442 1.54 5.37 -12.84
CA ILE A 442 1.71 5.93 -11.51
C ILE A 442 1.22 7.40 -11.55
N ASP A 443 -0.10 7.57 -11.48
CA ASP A 443 -0.79 8.85 -11.67
C ASP A 443 -0.84 9.74 -10.41
N ALA A 444 -0.36 9.24 -9.28
CA ALA A 444 -0.30 9.93 -8.01
C ALA A 444 1.09 9.80 -7.37
N LEU A 445 1.28 10.39 -6.18
CA LEU A 445 2.54 10.22 -5.44
C LEU A 445 2.59 8.80 -4.86
N LEU A 446 3.63 8.04 -5.24
CA LEU A 446 4.00 6.79 -4.59
C LEU A 446 5.10 7.09 -3.56
N THR A 447 4.88 6.73 -2.29
CA THR A 447 5.88 6.82 -1.23
C THR A 447 6.26 5.41 -0.80
N ILE A 448 7.55 5.10 -0.79
CA ILE A 448 8.09 3.79 -0.38
C ILE A 448 9.07 3.99 0.77
N ASP A 449 8.81 3.36 1.90
CA ASP A 449 9.77 3.22 2.99
C ASP A 449 10.22 1.76 3.03
N GLY A 450 11.52 1.53 2.83
CA GLY A 450 12.08 0.17 2.92
C GLY A 450 11.98 -0.39 4.34
N GLY A 451 12.13 0.48 5.34
CA GLY A 451 12.24 0.06 6.73
C GLY A 451 13.66 -0.35 7.12
N ASP A 452 13.76 -1.41 7.91
CA ASP A 452 15.01 -1.99 8.40
C ASP A 452 15.46 -3.13 7.46
N ASP A 453 16.70 -3.62 7.62
CA ASP A 453 17.30 -4.69 6.78
C ASP A 453 17.59 -4.24 5.33
N THR A 454 17.57 -5.13 4.32
CA THR A 454 18.04 -4.82 2.96
C THR A 454 16.91 -4.76 1.94
N ASP A 455 16.57 -3.55 1.52
CA ASP A 455 15.44 -3.34 0.61
C ASP A 455 15.87 -3.04 -0.83
N THR A 456 15.06 -3.53 -1.77
CA THR A 456 15.26 -3.31 -3.20
C THR A 456 14.03 -2.67 -3.84
N ILE A 457 14.21 -1.52 -4.47
CA ILE A 457 13.23 -0.90 -5.37
C ILE A 457 13.67 -1.11 -6.82
N ASN A 458 12.81 -1.71 -7.63
CA ASN A 458 12.97 -1.86 -9.07
C ASN A 458 11.91 -1.03 -9.80
N VAL A 459 12.33 -0.02 -10.58
CA VAL A 459 11.45 0.77 -11.44
C VAL A 459 11.66 0.35 -12.89
N ASP A 460 10.64 -0.25 -13.50
CA ASP A 460 10.65 -0.73 -14.88
C ASP A 460 9.83 0.17 -15.80
N ASP A 461 10.53 0.86 -16.69
CA ASP A 461 9.97 1.65 -17.78
C ASP A 461 10.45 1.15 -19.16
N THR A 462 11.00 -0.07 -19.22
CA THR A 462 11.65 -0.63 -20.42
C THR A 462 10.69 -0.84 -21.61
N GLY A 463 9.38 -0.82 -21.38
CA GLY A 463 8.34 -0.89 -22.40
C GLY A 463 8.08 0.42 -23.13
N GLU A 464 8.60 1.55 -22.64
CA GLU A 464 8.38 2.87 -23.22
C GLU A 464 9.29 3.10 -24.46
N LEU A 465 8.75 3.80 -25.46
CA LEU A 465 9.46 4.10 -26.71
C LEU A 465 9.75 5.60 -26.87
N ASN A 466 9.09 6.44 -26.08
CA ASN A 466 9.32 7.87 -26.07
C ASN A 466 10.51 8.21 -25.18
N ALA A 467 11.08 9.40 -25.40
CA ALA A 467 12.15 9.92 -24.56
C ALA A 467 11.59 10.42 -23.24
N ASP A 468 12.25 10.04 -22.15
CA ASP A 468 11.95 10.48 -20.79
C ASP A 468 13.04 11.38 -20.22
N SER A 469 12.64 12.24 -19.28
CA SER A 469 13.53 13.09 -18.50
C SER A 469 13.47 12.67 -17.05
N LEU A 470 14.44 11.88 -16.60
CA LEU A 470 14.57 11.41 -15.23
C LEU A 470 15.32 12.45 -14.38
N LEU A 471 14.76 12.84 -13.26
CA LEU A 471 15.46 13.55 -12.18
C LEU A 471 15.52 12.65 -10.95
N LEU A 472 16.74 12.36 -10.51
CA LEU A 472 17.03 11.54 -9.33
C LEU A 472 17.65 12.40 -8.22
N THR A 473 17.05 12.30 -7.04
CA THR A 473 17.60 12.80 -5.77
C THR A 473 17.62 11.69 -4.74
N SER A 474 18.29 11.88 -3.60
CA SER A 474 18.36 10.91 -2.50
C SER A 474 17.02 10.50 -1.88
N THR A 475 15.89 11.11 -2.30
CA THR A 475 14.55 10.86 -1.75
C THR A 475 13.43 10.82 -2.79
N LEU A 476 13.75 11.07 -4.07
CA LEU A 476 12.72 11.23 -5.11
C LEU A 476 13.26 10.82 -6.48
N ILE A 477 12.47 10.00 -7.14
CA ILE A 477 12.52 9.70 -8.57
C ILE A 477 11.38 10.49 -9.21
N SER A 478 11.68 11.33 -10.19
CA SER A 478 10.65 12.07 -10.94
C SER A 478 10.96 12.03 -12.43
N GLY A 479 9.93 12.11 -13.28
CA GLY A 479 10.06 11.75 -14.69
C GLY A 479 9.53 10.34 -14.96
N LEU A 480 10.03 9.67 -16.00
CA LEU A 480 9.59 8.31 -16.41
C LEU A 480 8.08 8.23 -16.70
N GLY A 481 7.52 9.29 -17.29
CA GLY A 481 6.07 9.45 -17.46
C GLY A 481 5.21 9.55 -16.18
N THR A 482 5.78 9.47 -14.96
CA THR A 482 5.02 9.57 -13.70
C THR A 482 4.48 10.99 -13.48
N SER A 483 3.29 11.12 -12.89
CA SER A 483 2.66 12.43 -12.67
C SER A 483 3.29 13.22 -11.52
N ASN A 484 3.55 12.55 -10.39
CA ASN A 484 4.05 13.18 -9.15
C ASN A 484 5.37 12.57 -8.64
N GLY A 485 5.90 11.54 -9.30
CA GLY A 485 7.12 10.85 -8.92
C GLY A 485 6.93 9.75 -7.87
N ILE A 486 8.05 9.11 -7.54
CA ILE A 486 8.19 8.05 -6.55
C ILE A 486 9.15 8.56 -5.47
N ALA A 487 8.60 8.86 -4.30
CA ALA A 487 9.38 9.19 -3.11
C ALA A 487 9.86 7.90 -2.44
N TYR A 488 11.10 7.88 -1.97
CA TYR A 488 11.67 6.71 -1.32
C TYR A 488 12.56 7.06 -0.14
N SER A 489 12.57 6.20 0.87
CA SER A 489 13.42 6.28 2.05
C SER A 489 13.91 4.90 2.48
N THR A 490 15.01 4.92 3.25
CA THR A 490 15.69 3.77 3.88
C THR A 490 16.04 2.60 2.96
N THR A 491 15.95 2.75 1.64
CA THR A 491 16.30 1.69 0.68
C THR A 491 17.81 1.51 0.48
N GLU A 492 18.28 0.28 0.40
CA GLU A 492 19.68 -0.07 0.13
C GLU A 492 20.00 -0.18 -1.37
N PHE A 493 19.06 -0.69 -2.17
CA PHE A 493 19.21 -0.89 -3.61
C PHE A 493 18.09 -0.23 -4.42
N LEU A 494 18.48 0.65 -5.35
CA LEU A 494 17.55 1.27 -6.29
C LEU A 494 17.96 0.95 -7.73
N ASN A 495 17.13 0.19 -8.44
CA ASN A 495 17.34 -0.15 -9.83
C ASN A 495 16.31 0.57 -10.71
N ILE A 496 16.77 1.36 -11.68
CA ILE A 496 15.92 2.10 -12.62
C ILE A 496 16.25 1.63 -14.03
N SER A 497 15.27 1.08 -14.74
CA SER A 497 15.43 0.58 -16.11
C SER A 497 14.54 1.39 -17.04
N MET A 498 15.16 2.19 -17.91
CA MET A 498 14.46 3.13 -18.79
C MET A 498 14.10 2.50 -20.14
N GLY A 499 13.16 3.13 -20.83
CA GLY A 499 12.69 2.73 -22.16
C GLY A 499 13.68 3.01 -23.28
N SER A 500 13.28 2.65 -24.50
CA SER A 500 14.08 2.84 -25.72
C SER A 500 14.06 4.25 -26.29
N GLY A 501 13.56 5.26 -25.56
CA GLY A 501 13.68 6.65 -25.98
C GLY A 501 15.12 7.17 -25.90
N GLY A 502 15.42 8.30 -26.55
CA GLY A 502 16.66 9.03 -26.27
C GLY A 502 16.50 9.85 -24.99
N ASN A 503 16.89 9.27 -23.87
CA ASN A 503 16.55 9.71 -22.53
C ASN A 503 17.53 10.78 -21.99
N THR A 504 17.04 11.62 -21.09
CA THR A 504 17.87 12.54 -20.30
C THR A 504 17.78 12.17 -18.83
N ILE A 505 18.94 11.96 -18.20
CA ILE A 505 19.04 11.52 -16.81
C ILE A 505 19.84 12.55 -16.02
N ASP A 506 19.20 13.18 -15.05
CA ASP A 506 19.81 14.16 -14.16
C ASP A 506 19.93 13.58 -12.75
N VAL A 507 21.14 13.23 -12.32
CA VAL A 507 21.43 12.69 -10.99
C VAL A 507 22.01 13.78 -10.10
N GLN A 508 21.19 14.27 -9.16
CA GLN A 508 21.61 15.31 -8.20
C GLN A 508 22.15 14.73 -6.89
N SER A 509 21.61 13.60 -6.44
CA SER A 509 22.02 12.95 -5.21
C SER A 509 21.57 11.49 -5.17
N THR A 510 22.27 10.67 -4.38
CA THR A 510 21.93 9.26 -4.15
C THR A 510 22.02 8.95 -2.65
N SER A 511 21.13 8.10 -2.15
CA SER A 511 21.14 7.55 -0.79
C SER A 511 21.45 6.06 -0.81
N ALA A 512 20.80 5.32 -1.70
CA ALA A 512 20.95 3.89 -1.97
C ALA A 512 22.05 3.60 -3.00
N THR A 513 22.54 2.35 -3.03
CA THR A 513 23.27 1.84 -4.20
C THR A 513 22.33 1.87 -5.41
N THR A 514 22.62 2.72 -6.38
CA THR A 514 21.72 3.02 -7.49
C THR A 514 22.28 2.46 -8.79
N ALA A 515 21.50 1.68 -9.52
CA ALA A 515 21.80 1.25 -10.87
C ALA A 515 20.77 1.85 -11.85
N ILE A 516 21.25 2.49 -12.92
CA ILE A 516 20.41 3.04 -13.99
C ILE A 516 20.83 2.43 -15.32
N THR A 517 19.89 1.80 -16.01
CA THR A 517 20.04 1.36 -17.40
C THR A 517 19.24 2.29 -18.28
N THR A 518 19.91 2.97 -19.21
CA THR A 518 19.30 4.08 -19.97
C THR A 518 18.45 3.61 -21.15
N GLY A 519 18.64 2.38 -21.61
CA GLY A 519 17.80 1.77 -22.64
C GLY A 519 18.52 1.72 -23.98
N THR A 520 17.84 2.06 -25.07
CA THR A 520 18.49 2.08 -26.39
C THR A 520 18.27 3.43 -27.04
N ASN A 521 19.12 3.78 -28.02
CA ASN A 521 19.25 5.10 -28.63
C ASN A 521 20.15 6.01 -27.80
N ASP A 522 20.34 7.24 -28.28
CA ASP A 522 21.33 8.16 -27.76
C ASP A 522 20.83 8.83 -26.47
N ASP A 523 21.43 8.46 -25.34
CA ASP A 523 21.08 8.96 -24.01
C ASP A 523 22.06 10.03 -23.52
N LEU A 524 21.57 10.89 -22.61
CA LEU A 524 22.31 11.99 -22.01
C LEU A 524 22.22 11.92 -20.49
N ILE A 525 23.35 11.72 -19.82
CA ILE A 525 23.43 11.63 -18.36
C ILE A 525 24.21 12.82 -17.80
N HIS A 526 23.62 13.54 -16.83
CA HIS A 526 24.29 14.56 -16.03
C HIS A 526 24.36 14.12 -14.57
N VAL A 527 25.53 14.21 -13.96
CA VAL A 527 25.77 13.84 -12.57
C VAL A 527 26.41 15.01 -11.84
N GLY A 528 25.76 15.48 -10.78
CA GLY A 528 26.23 16.59 -9.93
C GLY A 528 25.07 17.26 -9.20
N SER A 529 25.32 17.84 -8.03
CA SER A 529 24.25 18.35 -7.14
C SER A 529 23.31 19.43 -7.72
N LEU A 530 23.64 20.00 -8.88
CA LEU A 530 22.81 20.96 -9.61
C LEU A 530 22.40 20.48 -11.01
N ALA A 531 22.68 19.22 -11.37
CA ALA A 531 22.36 18.62 -12.67
C ALA A 531 20.92 18.92 -13.09
N PRO A 532 20.67 19.34 -14.35
CA PRO A 532 21.64 19.46 -15.46
C PRO A 532 22.43 20.79 -15.47
N ALA A 533 22.16 21.69 -14.51
CA ALA A 533 22.89 22.94 -14.43
C ALA A 533 24.31 22.71 -13.90
N LEU A 534 25.25 23.51 -14.41
CA LEU A 534 26.64 23.49 -14.01
C LEU A 534 26.88 24.17 -12.66
N GLY A 535 28.01 23.87 -12.02
CA GLY A 535 28.41 24.39 -10.72
C GLY A 535 27.95 23.51 -9.55
N GLY A 536 27.62 22.24 -9.83
CA GLY A 536 27.32 21.23 -8.82
C GLY A 536 28.57 20.63 -8.17
N THR A 537 28.34 19.73 -7.21
CA THR A 537 29.36 18.93 -6.53
C THR A 537 28.94 17.46 -6.52
N LEU A 538 29.89 16.52 -6.47
CA LEU A 538 29.62 15.09 -6.34
C LEU A 538 29.39 14.62 -4.89
N ASN A 539 29.59 15.52 -3.92
CA ASN A 539 29.49 15.24 -2.48
C ASN A 539 28.12 14.74 -1.99
N LEU A 540 27.05 14.89 -2.79
CA LEU A 540 25.71 14.41 -2.45
C LEU A 540 25.41 13.00 -3.00
N LEU A 541 26.38 12.35 -3.63
CA LEU A 541 26.28 10.96 -4.07
C LEU A 541 26.71 10.02 -2.93
N ALA A 542 25.86 9.93 -1.90
CA ALA A 542 26.13 9.12 -0.72
C ALA A 542 25.96 7.61 -0.98
N GLY A 543 25.17 7.23 -1.98
CA GLY A 543 25.12 5.86 -2.50
C GLY A 543 26.00 5.70 -3.74
N ALA A 544 26.55 4.50 -3.94
CA ALA A 544 27.30 4.21 -5.18
C ALA A 544 26.36 4.28 -6.39
N LEU A 545 26.83 4.83 -7.50
CA LEU A 545 26.06 4.96 -8.75
C LEU A 545 26.65 4.03 -9.81
N SER A 546 25.80 3.27 -10.49
CA SER A 546 26.15 2.47 -11.67
C SER A 546 25.28 2.91 -12.84
N LEU A 547 25.91 3.20 -13.97
CA LEU A 547 25.25 3.65 -15.19
C LEU A 547 25.54 2.66 -16.32
N ASP A 548 24.53 2.26 -17.07
CA ASP A 548 24.69 1.47 -18.29
C ASP A 548 23.99 2.16 -19.45
N GLY A 549 24.80 2.63 -20.41
CA GLY A 549 24.31 3.25 -21.66
C GLY A 549 23.67 2.26 -22.63
N GLU A 550 23.93 0.96 -22.43
CA GLU A 550 23.46 -0.11 -23.30
C GLU A 550 23.83 0.09 -24.78
N SER A 551 22.90 0.50 -25.65
CA SER A 551 23.18 0.68 -27.08
C SER A 551 22.74 2.04 -27.55
N GLY A 552 23.66 2.82 -28.09
CA GLY A 552 23.35 4.18 -28.47
C GLY A 552 24.63 4.94 -28.76
N ASN A 553 24.51 6.25 -28.65
CA ASN A 553 25.63 7.15 -28.49
C ASN A 553 25.39 7.87 -27.17
N ASP A 554 25.90 7.28 -26.10
CA ASP A 554 25.53 7.64 -24.74
C ASP A 554 26.62 8.51 -24.13
N THR A 555 26.22 9.68 -23.62
CA THR A 555 27.15 10.67 -23.10
C THR A 555 26.90 10.94 -21.61
N LEU A 556 27.94 10.75 -20.80
CA LEU A 556 27.98 11.09 -19.38
C LEU A 556 28.75 12.39 -19.14
N TYR A 557 28.08 13.35 -18.49
CA TYR A 557 28.65 14.57 -17.95
C TYR A 557 28.71 14.49 -16.43
N VAL A 558 29.91 14.56 -15.86
CA VAL A 558 30.15 14.56 -14.42
C VAL A 558 30.64 15.95 -14.02
N ASP A 559 29.84 16.65 -13.21
CA ASP A 559 30.07 18.02 -12.77
C ASP A 559 30.36 18.12 -11.27
N ASP A 560 31.62 18.43 -10.96
CA ASP A 560 32.10 18.79 -9.62
C ASP A 560 32.60 20.24 -9.57
N THR A 561 32.30 21.06 -10.60
CA THR A 561 32.89 22.41 -10.77
C THR A 561 32.55 23.39 -9.65
N GLY A 562 31.51 23.10 -8.86
CA GLY A 562 31.12 23.85 -7.67
C GLY A 562 31.92 23.51 -6.41
N ASP A 563 32.71 22.43 -6.41
CA ASP A 563 33.54 22.09 -5.25
C ASP A 563 34.71 23.07 -5.15
N THR A 564 35.03 23.48 -3.92
CA THR A 564 36.17 24.37 -3.61
C THR A 564 37.22 23.67 -2.75
N SER A 565 36.93 22.44 -2.33
CA SER A 565 37.83 21.59 -1.58
C SER A 565 38.79 20.89 -2.53
N ALA A 566 39.96 20.52 -2.03
CA ALA A 566 40.86 19.64 -2.74
C ALA A 566 40.35 18.21 -2.61
N ASN A 567 40.10 17.55 -3.76
CA ASN A 567 39.63 16.18 -3.78
C ASN A 567 40.67 15.26 -4.43
N THR A 568 40.71 14.00 -3.99
CA THR A 568 41.53 12.95 -4.62
C THR A 568 40.59 11.95 -5.28
N GLY A 569 40.91 11.53 -6.50
CA GLY A 569 40.13 10.54 -7.22
C GLY A 569 40.95 9.73 -8.22
N SER A 570 40.30 8.71 -8.78
CA SER A 570 40.87 7.90 -9.85
C SER A 570 39.82 7.60 -10.91
N LEU A 571 40.26 7.66 -12.16
CA LEU A 571 39.50 7.29 -13.35
C LEU A 571 40.07 6.00 -13.94
N THR A 572 39.19 5.03 -14.16
CA THR A 572 39.49 3.79 -14.89
C THR A 572 38.62 3.68 -16.14
N GLU A 573 38.71 2.58 -16.88
CA GLU A 573 37.87 2.31 -18.03
C GLU A 573 36.36 2.21 -17.71
N SER A 574 35.98 2.03 -16.44
CA SER A 574 34.61 1.75 -16.02
C SER A 574 34.22 2.34 -14.66
N LEU A 575 35.07 3.15 -14.03
CA LEU A 575 34.84 3.68 -12.69
C LEU A 575 35.51 5.04 -12.50
N ILE A 576 34.73 6.01 -12.02
CA ILE A 576 35.23 7.20 -11.33
C ILE A 576 35.10 6.94 -9.84
N SER A 577 36.19 7.03 -9.09
CA SER A 577 36.20 6.84 -7.64
C SER A 577 36.84 8.02 -6.92
N GLY A 578 36.42 8.25 -5.68
CA GLY A 578 36.82 9.43 -4.92
C GLY A 578 36.05 10.68 -5.38
N LEU A 579 36.74 11.82 -5.46
CA LEU A 579 36.15 13.12 -5.84
C LEU A 579 34.97 13.54 -4.93
N GLY A 580 34.94 13.07 -3.69
CA GLY A 580 33.84 13.36 -2.75
C GLY A 580 32.61 12.45 -2.89
N SER A 581 32.61 11.51 -3.83
CA SER A 581 31.53 10.53 -4.05
C SER A 581 31.90 9.12 -3.55
N ASN A 582 30.90 8.23 -3.41
CA ASN A 582 31.09 6.80 -3.16
C ASN A 582 31.35 5.96 -4.42
N GLY A 583 31.60 6.62 -5.56
CA GLY A 583 31.95 5.99 -6.84
C GLY A 583 30.83 6.04 -7.87
N ILE A 584 31.22 6.25 -9.12
CA ILE A 584 30.36 6.26 -10.31
C ILE A 584 30.92 5.22 -11.28
N ALA A 585 30.33 4.04 -11.25
CA ALA A 585 30.59 2.99 -12.23
C ALA A 585 29.82 3.28 -13.52
N TYR A 586 30.41 2.96 -14.66
CA TYR A 586 29.75 3.10 -15.95
C TYR A 586 30.15 2.00 -16.93
N ALA A 587 29.23 1.67 -17.82
CA ALA A 587 29.41 0.72 -18.90
C ALA A 587 28.72 1.23 -20.17
N ASN A 588 29.20 0.76 -21.32
CA ASN A 588 28.60 1.01 -22.65
C ASN A 588 28.33 2.50 -22.94
N LEU A 589 29.23 3.40 -22.53
CA LEU A 589 29.19 4.81 -22.89
C LEU A 589 30.16 5.11 -24.06
N GLU A 590 29.81 6.10 -24.87
CA GLU A 590 30.66 6.60 -25.96
C GLU A 590 31.24 7.99 -25.69
N GLY A 591 30.62 8.77 -24.80
CA GLY A 591 31.09 10.06 -24.35
C GLY A 591 31.22 10.14 -22.84
N LEU A 592 32.36 10.61 -22.35
CA LEU A 592 32.55 11.00 -20.96
C LEU A 592 33.20 12.38 -20.89
N GLN A 593 32.57 13.31 -20.18
CA GLN A 593 33.18 14.56 -19.76
C GLN A 593 33.19 14.64 -18.23
N LEU A 594 34.38 14.72 -17.66
CA LEU A 594 34.60 14.95 -16.23
C LEU A 594 35.08 16.39 -16.02
N ALA A 595 34.38 17.15 -15.19
CA ALA A 595 34.77 18.51 -14.81
C ALA A 595 34.93 18.59 -13.29
N LEU A 596 36.15 18.89 -12.83
CA LEU A 596 36.50 18.98 -11.41
C LEU A 596 36.30 20.41 -10.86
N GLY A 597 36.32 20.50 -9.53
CA GLY A 597 36.16 21.74 -8.78
C GLY A 597 37.37 22.68 -8.80
N SER A 598 37.25 23.77 -8.04
CA SER A 598 38.25 24.84 -7.91
C SER A 598 39.33 24.63 -6.83
N GLY A 599 39.30 23.49 -6.13
CA GLY A 599 40.37 23.10 -5.20
C GLY A 599 41.56 22.50 -5.92
N GLY A 600 42.71 22.37 -5.24
CA GLY A 600 43.86 21.67 -5.83
C GLY A 600 43.65 20.17 -5.80
N ASN A 601 43.18 19.60 -6.90
CA ASN A 601 42.74 18.21 -6.99
C ASN A 601 43.90 17.27 -7.32
N THR A 602 43.75 15.99 -6.95
CA THR A 602 44.66 14.92 -7.39
C THR A 602 43.86 13.87 -8.16
N LEU A 603 44.21 13.63 -9.42
CA LEU A 603 43.52 12.67 -10.28
C LEU A 603 44.47 11.64 -10.87
N ASP A 604 44.25 10.37 -10.56
CA ASP A 604 44.96 9.25 -11.19
C ASP A 604 44.13 8.66 -12.34
N VAL A 605 44.56 8.88 -13.57
CA VAL A 605 43.96 8.33 -14.79
C VAL A 605 44.68 7.04 -15.20
N THR A 606 44.07 5.91 -14.89
CA THR A 606 44.69 4.57 -15.06
C THR A 606 44.01 3.71 -16.13
N GLY A 607 42.82 4.11 -16.58
CA GLY A 607 42.11 3.50 -17.69
C GLY A 607 41.13 4.47 -18.31
N THR A 608 40.74 4.25 -19.57
CA THR A 608 39.70 5.02 -20.26
C THR A 608 38.86 4.12 -21.14
N MET A 609 37.65 4.58 -21.47
CA MET A 609 36.72 3.80 -22.29
C MET A 609 37.35 3.45 -23.64
N GLN A 610 37.15 2.22 -24.11
CA GLN A 610 37.56 1.77 -25.44
C GLN A 610 36.51 0.81 -26.01
N GLN A 611 36.15 1.00 -27.28
CA GLN A 611 35.27 0.08 -28.01
C GLN A 611 35.82 -0.25 -29.40
N GLN A 612 35.53 -1.45 -29.89
CA GLN A 612 36.00 -1.89 -31.21
C GLN A 612 35.23 -1.20 -32.34
N ASN A 613 35.95 -0.47 -33.19
CA ASN A 613 35.40 0.24 -34.36
C ASN A 613 34.37 1.34 -34.03
N VAL A 614 34.21 1.70 -32.76
CA VAL A 614 33.40 2.82 -32.29
C VAL A 614 34.35 3.85 -31.69
N ARG A 615 34.23 5.10 -32.13
CA ARG A 615 35.00 6.18 -31.51
C ARG A 615 34.32 6.61 -30.22
N VAL A 616 34.97 6.28 -29.11
CA VAL A 616 34.67 6.81 -27.77
C VAL A 616 35.55 8.02 -27.45
N VAL A 617 35.09 8.87 -26.54
CA VAL A 617 35.79 10.10 -26.16
C VAL A 617 35.75 10.29 -24.64
N THR A 618 36.91 10.53 -24.04
CA THR A 618 37.03 10.98 -22.65
C THR A 618 37.64 12.38 -22.59
N LEU A 619 36.91 13.33 -22.03
CA LEU A 619 37.32 14.72 -21.83
C LEU A 619 37.42 15.00 -20.33
N ILE A 620 38.52 15.60 -19.88
CA ILE A 620 38.75 15.92 -18.47
C ILE A 620 39.11 17.40 -18.35
N ASN A 621 38.41 18.14 -17.51
CA ASN A 621 38.78 19.49 -17.08
C ASN A 621 39.07 19.44 -15.58
N THR A 622 40.27 19.85 -15.15
CA THR A 622 40.65 19.79 -13.71
C THR A 622 40.17 20.99 -12.92
N GLY A 623 39.67 22.03 -13.59
CA GLY A 623 39.05 23.18 -12.96
C GLY A 623 40.06 24.28 -12.64
N LEU A 624 39.71 25.09 -11.64
CA LEU A 624 40.65 26.07 -11.10
C LEU A 624 41.47 25.41 -9.99
N GLY A 625 42.63 25.95 -9.65
CA GLY A 625 43.41 25.44 -8.52
C GLY A 625 44.78 24.98 -8.99
N ASN A 626 45.59 24.39 -8.11
CA ASN A 626 46.82 23.74 -8.56
C ASN A 626 46.58 22.24 -8.50
N ASP A 627 46.41 21.61 -9.65
CA ASP A 627 46.02 20.21 -9.78
C ASP A 627 47.24 19.31 -10.03
N ASP A 628 47.19 18.10 -9.49
CA ASP A 628 48.16 17.02 -9.70
C ASP A 628 47.50 15.86 -10.47
N VAL A 629 47.85 15.66 -11.73
CA VAL A 629 47.29 14.60 -12.59
C VAL A 629 48.35 13.57 -12.95
N THR A 630 48.10 12.30 -12.65
CA THR A 630 48.95 11.18 -13.10
C THR A 630 48.22 10.40 -14.19
N VAL A 631 48.88 10.12 -15.31
CA VAL A 631 48.28 9.38 -16.44
C VAL A 631 49.11 8.14 -16.78
N SER A 632 48.48 6.96 -16.75
CA SER A 632 49.12 5.68 -17.02
C SER A 632 48.25 4.79 -17.92
N LEU A 633 48.06 5.21 -19.17
CA LEU A 633 47.22 4.51 -20.15
C LEU A 633 48.03 3.63 -21.12
N ASP A 634 47.47 2.48 -21.52
CA ASP A 634 48.02 1.55 -22.50
C ASP A 634 47.31 1.66 -23.86
N SER A 635 48.08 1.94 -24.92
CA SER A 635 47.58 2.04 -26.30
C SER A 635 46.81 0.82 -26.83
N ALA A 636 46.95 -0.35 -26.20
CA ALA A 636 46.28 -1.58 -26.60
C ALA A 636 44.88 -1.74 -25.97
N THR A 637 44.63 -1.13 -24.80
CA THR A 637 43.40 -1.33 -24.01
C THR A 637 42.60 -0.05 -23.79
N ASP A 638 43.24 1.12 -23.88
CA ASP A 638 42.64 2.40 -23.57
C ASP A 638 42.24 3.18 -24.83
N GLY A 639 41.23 4.06 -24.68
CA GLY A 639 40.74 4.92 -25.75
C GLY A 639 41.25 6.36 -25.68
N PRO A 640 40.92 7.20 -26.68
CA PRO A 640 41.41 8.57 -26.77
C PRO A 640 40.95 9.44 -25.60
N VAL A 641 41.90 10.11 -24.95
CA VAL A 641 41.66 11.04 -23.84
C VAL A 641 42.19 12.43 -24.17
N SER A 642 41.47 13.46 -23.72
CA SER A 642 41.99 14.82 -23.69
C SER A 642 41.82 15.43 -22.31
N ILE A 643 42.90 16.05 -21.81
CA ILE A 643 42.99 16.62 -20.47
C ILE A 643 43.28 18.11 -20.59
N ASN A 644 42.48 18.91 -19.90
CA ASN A 644 42.57 20.36 -19.80
C ASN A 644 42.81 20.72 -18.34
N LEU A 645 44.00 21.25 -18.03
CA LEU A 645 44.38 21.65 -16.68
C LEU A 645 43.78 23.00 -16.25
N GLU A 646 43.15 23.71 -17.21
CA GLU A 646 42.42 24.95 -16.97
C GLU A 646 43.25 26.06 -16.32
N ALA A 647 43.04 26.46 -15.06
CA ALA A 647 43.76 27.61 -14.50
C ALA A 647 44.38 27.30 -13.15
N GLY A 648 45.69 27.49 -13.04
CA GLY A 648 46.44 26.90 -11.94
C GLY A 648 47.93 27.11 -12.00
N ASN A 649 48.66 26.34 -11.20
CA ASN A 649 50.02 25.94 -11.58
C ASN A 649 50.02 24.44 -11.43
N ASP A 650 49.72 23.78 -12.53
CA ASP A 650 49.31 22.39 -12.52
C ASP A 650 50.48 21.48 -12.83
N GLN A 651 50.40 20.25 -12.33
CA GLN A 651 51.39 19.22 -12.58
C GLN A 651 50.71 18.02 -13.23
N LEU A 652 51.18 17.66 -14.43
CA LEU A 652 50.74 16.46 -15.13
C LEU A 652 51.94 15.53 -15.37
N ASP A 653 51.85 14.30 -14.86
CA ASP A 653 52.81 13.22 -15.11
C ASP A 653 52.17 12.09 -15.91
N ALA A 654 52.43 12.05 -17.22
CA ALA A 654 51.99 10.98 -18.11
C ALA A 654 53.13 10.02 -18.49
N THR A 655 54.26 10.02 -17.79
CA THR A 655 55.49 9.33 -18.20
C THR A 655 55.36 7.81 -18.34
N LEU A 656 54.35 7.22 -17.71
CA LEU A 656 54.04 5.80 -17.78
C LEU A 656 53.07 5.45 -18.93
N SER A 657 52.40 6.42 -19.54
CA SER A 657 51.43 6.18 -20.60
C SER A 657 52.12 5.85 -21.94
N THR A 658 51.59 4.84 -22.64
CA THR A 658 52.02 4.48 -24.01
C THR A 658 51.02 4.91 -25.08
N LEU A 659 49.83 5.34 -24.67
CA LEU A 659 48.81 5.94 -25.53
C LEU A 659 49.25 7.35 -25.94
N GLY A 660 48.90 7.80 -27.14
CA GLY A 660 49.08 9.20 -27.54
C GLY A 660 48.01 10.10 -26.91
N LEU A 661 48.44 11.15 -26.22
CA LEU A 661 47.60 12.00 -25.38
C LEU A 661 47.39 13.39 -25.97
N TYR A 662 46.29 14.03 -25.54
CA TYR A 662 45.97 15.41 -25.87
C TYR A 662 45.93 16.25 -24.59
N LEU A 663 46.99 17.04 -24.36
CA LEU A 663 47.22 17.74 -23.10
C LEU A 663 47.15 19.26 -23.32
N LEU A 664 46.39 19.97 -22.48
CA LEU A 664 46.23 21.41 -22.49
C LEU A 664 46.55 21.95 -21.09
N GLY A 665 47.61 22.73 -20.92
CA GLY A 665 47.98 23.28 -19.60
C GLY A 665 47.12 24.48 -19.19
N GLY A 666 46.72 25.32 -20.14
CA GLY A 666 45.72 26.35 -19.88
C GLY A 666 46.31 27.68 -19.41
N LEU A 667 46.02 28.11 -18.19
CA LEU A 667 46.48 29.38 -17.63
C LEU A 667 47.33 29.13 -16.39
N GLY A 668 48.58 29.57 -16.45
CA GLY A 668 49.46 29.59 -15.30
C GLY A 668 50.80 28.99 -15.60
N SER A 669 51.55 28.57 -14.59
CA SER A 669 52.88 28.02 -14.80
C SER A 669 52.87 26.52 -14.56
N ASP A 670 52.70 25.77 -15.63
CA ASP A 670 52.37 24.35 -15.56
C ASP A 670 53.60 23.48 -15.81
N VAL A 671 53.59 22.26 -15.25
CA VAL A 671 54.61 21.24 -15.46
C VAL A 671 53.96 20.03 -16.13
N ILE A 672 54.23 19.85 -17.41
CA ILE A 672 53.62 18.78 -18.21
C ILE A 672 54.70 17.80 -18.66
N LEU A 673 54.64 16.58 -18.14
CA LEU A 673 55.42 15.45 -18.60
C LEU A 673 54.54 14.58 -19.50
N GLY A 674 54.82 14.58 -20.80
CA GLY A 674 54.18 13.72 -21.80
C GLY A 674 54.46 12.23 -21.57
N GLY A 675 53.90 11.40 -22.44
CA GLY A 675 54.02 9.95 -22.40
C GLY A 675 55.06 9.40 -23.36
N GLN A 676 54.90 8.12 -23.68
CA GLN A 676 55.73 7.36 -24.60
C GLN A 676 55.07 7.21 -25.99
N GLY A 677 53.84 7.72 -26.12
CA GLY A 677 53.02 7.74 -27.34
C GLY A 677 53.29 8.98 -28.20
N ASN A 678 52.51 9.21 -29.27
CA ASN A 678 52.62 10.47 -30.01
C ASN A 678 51.65 11.47 -29.39
N ASP A 679 52.18 12.47 -28.68
CA ASP A 679 51.36 13.39 -27.91
C ASP A 679 51.16 14.73 -28.62
N VAL A 680 50.07 15.41 -28.30
CA VAL A 680 49.85 16.82 -28.65
C VAL A 680 49.72 17.60 -27.35
N ILE A 681 50.66 18.51 -27.12
CA ILE A 681 50.80 19.22 -25.85
C ILE A 681 50.75 20.73 -26.09
N PHE A 682 49.84 21.40 -25.40
CA PHE A 682 49.78 22.84 -25.28
C PHE A 682 50.20 23.23 -23.85
N GLY A 683 51.17 24.13 -23.71
CA GLY A 683 51.50 24.75 -22.43
C GLY A 683 50.35 25.62 -21.97
N ASP A 684 49.98 26.60 -22.78
CA ASP A 684 48.82 27.44 -22.48
C ASP A 684 47.48 26.88 -23.01
N ARG A 685 46.46 27.74 -23.06
CA ARG A 685 45.12 27.44 -23.60
C ARG A 685 45.24 26.94 -25.06
N GLY A 686 44.83 25.70 -25.28
CA GLY A 686 44.66 25.13 -26.61
C GLY A 686 43.21 24.70 -26.85
N VAL A 687 42.86 24.47 -28.12
CA VAL A 687 41.58 23.88 -28.49
C VAL A 687 41.79 22.76 -29.50
N ILE A 688 41.08 21.66 -29.27
CA ILE A 688 41.09 20.49 -30.13
C ILE A 688 39.69 20.35 -30.71
N THR A 689 39.60 20.31 -32.02
CA THR A 689 38.33 20.18 -32.73
C THR A 689 38.38 18.99 -33.68
N TYR A 690 37.50 18.04 -33.44
CA TYR A 690 37.27 16.90 -34.31
C TYR A 690 36.15 17.23 -35.29
N ARG A 691 36.35 16.86 -36.56
CA ARG A 691 35.37 17.09 -37.61
C ARG A 691 35.11 15.85 -38.44
N ASP A 692 33.85 15.67 -38.84
CA ASP A 692 33.43 14.60 -39.74
C ASP A 692 33.73 14.90 -41.22
N GLU A 693 33.33 14.00 -42.10
CA GLU A 693 33.50 14.13 -43.56
C GLU A 693 32.78 15.36 -44.16
N ASN A 694 31.79 15.91 -43.45
CA ASN A 694 31.02 17.08 -43.85
C ASN A 694 31.57 18.38 -43.23
N ASP A 695 32.74 18.32 -42.58
CA ASP A 695 33.38 19.44 -41.84
C ASP A 695 32.54 19.94 -40.65
N LEU A 696 31.61 19.11 -40.14
CA LEU A 696 30.84 19.38 -38.92
C LEU A 696 31.66 19.03 -37.68
N VAL A 697 31.55 19.84 -36.63
CA VAL A 697 32.23 19.61 -35.35
C VAL A 697 31.55 18.46 -34.61
N THR A 698 32.28 17.37 -34.37
CA THR A 698 31.78 16.19 -33.64
C THR A 698 32.26 16.12 -32.20
N THR A 699 33.37 16.78 -31.90
CA THR A 699 33.90 16.92 -30.53
C THR A 699 34.73 18.19 -30.48
N ARG A 700 34.65 18.93 -29.37
CA ARG A 700 35.58 20.02 -29.08
C ARG A 700 35.98 20.01 -27.61
N HIS A 701 37.29 20.07 -27.36
CA HIS A 701 37.84 20.17 -26.01
C HIS A 701 38.81 21.35 -25.90
N GLY A 702 39.01 21.84 -24.68
CA GLY A 702 39.71 23.10 -24.40
C GLY A 702 38.81 24.33 -24.43
N ILE A 703 37.48 24.17 -24.46
CA ILE A 703 36.53 25.23 -24.13
C ILE A 703 36.04 24.98 -22.71
N GLU A 704 36.40 25.88 -21.80
CA GLU A 704 36.05 25.75 -20.38
C GLU A 704 34.54 25.66 -20.24
N VAL A 705 34.08 24.91 -19.25
CA VAL A 705 32.66 24.54 -19.11
C VAL A 705 31.74 25.78 -19.04
N LEU A 706 32.19 26.85 -18.37
CA LEU A 706 31.48 28.14 -18.28
C LEU A 706 31.51 28.98 -19.58
N GLU A 707 32.44 28.69 -20.51
CA GLU A 707 32.57 29.39 -21.78
C GLU A 707 31.69 28.78 -22.90
N GLN A 708 31.14 27.57 -22.67
CA GLN A 708 30.29 26.82 -23.61
C GLN A 708 28.90 27.45 -23.77
N THR A 709 28.86 28.69 -24.26
CA THR A 709 27.67 29.56 -24.26
C THR A 709 26.90 29.53 -25.57
N SER A 710 27.34 28.75 -26.56
CA SER A 710 26.83 28.82 -27.93
C SER A 710 26.41 27.45 -28.44
N SER A 711 25.17 27.34 -28.93
CA SER A 711 24.65 26.19 -29.65
C SER A 711 24.90 26.22 -31.17
N ASP A 712 25.48 27.30 -31.69
CA ASP A 712 25.83 27.43 -33.12
C ASP A 712 27.11 26.63 -33.46
N PRO A 713 27.05 25.58 -34.32
CA PRO A 713 28.23 24.80 -34.72
C PRO A 713 29.37 25.61 -35.36
N GLY A 714 29.07 26.80 -35.89
CA GLY A 714 30.06 27.73 -36.45
C GLY A 714 30.83 28.54 -35.41
N SER A 715 30.34 28.61 -34.16
CA SER A 715 30.98 29.34 -33.07
C SER A 715 32.25 28.62 -32.58
N SER A 716 33.24 29.38 -32.12
CA SER A 716 34.42 28.84 -31.43
C SER A 716 34.09 28.27 -30.04
N PHE A 717 32.96 28.68 -29.45
CA PHE A 717 32.50 28.26 -28.13
C PHE A 717 31.47 27.13 -28.14
N TYR A 718 31.21 26.55 -29.32
CA TYR A 718 30.31 25.42 -29.46
C TYR A 718 31.00 24.10 -29.10
N VAL A 719 30.38 23.37 -28.18
CA VAL A 719 30.68 21.98 -27.85
C VAL A 719 29.41 21.17 -28.14
N PRO A 720 29.47 20.13 -28.99
CA PRO A 720 28.33 19.25 -29.23
C PRO A 720 27.84 18.56 -27.95
N VAL A 721 26.52 18.43 -27.80
CA VAL A 721 25.92 17.69 -26.67
C VAL A 721 26.31 16.21 -26.71
N GLN A 722 26.30 15.61 -27.91
CA GLN A 722 26.85 14.28 -28.14
C GLN A 722 28.33 14.41 -28.48
N LEU A 723 29.21 13.86 -27.63
CA LEU A 723 30.65 14.08 -27.73
C LEU A 723 31.32 13.31 -28.88
N THR A 724 30.59 12.46 -29.57
CA THR A 724 31.07 11.71 -30.73
C THR A 724 29.92 11.41 -31.69
N ASN A 725 30.26 10.95 -32.90
CA ASN A 725 29.31 10.45 -33.89
C ASN A 725 29.62 8.98 -34.24
N LEU A 726 30.27 8.27 -33.33
CA LEU A 726 30.70 6.87 -33.44
C LEU A 726 31.75 6.57 -34.51
N LEU A 727 32.07 7.53 -35.39
CA LEU A 727 33.00 7.38 -36.51
C LEU A 727 34.35 8.02 -36.22
N ALA A 728 35.39 7.52 -36.90
CA ALA A 728 36.68 8.18 -36.90
C ALA A 728 36.56 9.60 -37.50
N PRO A 729 37.27 10.60 -36.94
CA PRO A 729 37.25 11.96 -37.47
C PRO A 729 37.86 12.00 -38.86
N ALA A 730 37.27 12.76 -39.78
CA ALA A 730 37.88 13.03 -41.09
C ALA A 730 39.07 13.99 -40.94
N THR A 731 38.96 14.97 -40.03
CA THR A 731 40.07 15.85 -39.67
C THR A 731 40.09 16.15 -38.17
N VAL A 732 41.29 16.25 -37.61
CA VAL A 732 41.53 16.78 -36.26
C VAL A 732 42.28 18.09 -36.42
N ARG A 733 41.78 19.15 -35.80
CA ARG A 733 42.40 20.47 -35.84
C ARG A 733 42.84 20.88 -34.45
N PHE A 734 44.07 21.39 -34.38
CA PHE A 734 44.66 21.92 -33.17
C PHE A 734 44.91 23.42 -33.38
N ALA A 735 44.61 24.23 -32.36
CA ALA A 735 44.91 25.66 -32.38
C ALA A 735 45.22 26.14 -30.97
N THR A 736 46.19 27.06 -30.85
CA THR A 736 46.36 27.84 -29.63
C THR A 736 45.19 28.81 -29.50
N ARG A 737 44.69 28.97 -28.28
CA ARG A 737 43.64 29.93 -27.92
C ARG A 737 44.29 31.07 -27.13
N ASP A 738 43.85 32.30 -27.40
CA ASP A 738 44.33 33.50 -26.73
C ASP A 738 45.87 33.57 -26.61
N ASP A 739 46.54 33.73 -27.76
CA ASP A 739 48.01 33.77 -27.93
C ASP A 739 48.76 34.85 -27.14
N ALA A 740 48.04 35.68 -26.36
CA ALA A 740 48.58 36.73 -25.50
C ALA A 740 48.40 36.46 -24.01
N THR A 741 47.69 35.41 -23.61
CA THR A 741 47.39 35.08 -22.20
C THR A 741 47.85 33.67 -21.88
N GLY A 742 48.70 33.57 -20.87
CA GLY A 742 49.40 32.33 -20.51
C GLY A 742 50.47 32.57 -19.45
N GLY A 743 51.09 31.51 -18.96
CA GLY A 743 52.19 31.58 -18.00
C GLY A 743 53.44 30.84 -18.47
N ASN A 744 54.43 30.66 -17.60
CA ASN A 744 55.69 30.04 -18.02
C ASN A 744 55.62 28.55 -17.78
N ASP A 745 55.56 27.76 -18.84
CA ASP A 745 55.36 26.32 -18.73
C ASP A 745 56.66 25.53 -18.84
N ALA A 746 56.69 24.35 -18.23
CA ALA A 746 57.75 23.38 -18.37
C ALA A 746 57.20 22.09 -18.99
N ILE A 747 57.43 21.94 -20.30
CA ILE A 747 56.84 20.87 -21.11
C ILE A 747 57.93 19.89 -21.56
N TYR A 748 57.71 18.61 -21.29
CA TYR A 748 58.62 17.53 -21.64
C TYR A 748 57.87 16.49 -22.46
N GLY A 749 58.17 16.37 -23.76
CA GLY A 749 57.49 15.41 -24.66
C GLY A 749 57.81 13.95 -24.39
N GLN A 750 58.92 13.65 -23.68
CA GLN A 750 59.35 12.30 -23.33
C GLN A 750 59.69 11.40 -24.53
N GLY A 751 58.80 10.52 -24.97
CA GLY A 751 59.07 9.59 -26.07
C GLY A 751 57.92 9.55 -27.06
N GLY A 752 58.20 9.55 -28.37
CA GLY A 752 57.15 9.65 -29.37
C GLY A 752 57.52 10.60 -30.50
N ASN A 753 56.57 10.88 -31.39
CA ASN A 753 56.61 12.04 -32.27
C ASN A 753 55.58 13.05 -31.78
N ASP A 754 56.04 13.99 -30.96
CA ASP A 754 55.14 14.89 -30.24
C ASP A 754 55.01 16.25 -30.96
N ASP A 755 53.80 16.79 -30.95
CA ASP A 755 53.50 18.16 -31.37
C ASP A 755 53.35 19.05 -30.14
N ILE A 756 54.36 19.87 -29.85
CA ILE A 756 54.40 20.71 -28.64
C ILE A 756 54.27 22.19 -29.00
N TYR A 757 53.33 22.87 -28.34
CA TYR A 757 53.07 24.30 -28.44
C TYR A 757 53.27 24.91 -27.06
N GLY A 758 54.28 25.76 -26.88
CA GLY A 758 54.50 26.47 -25.61
C GLY A 758 53.36 27.43 -25.31
N GLY A 759 53.23 28.47 -26.12
CA GLY A 759 52.13 29.43 -26.02
C GLY A 759 52.66 30.85 -25.89
N ALA A 760 52.00 31.63 -25.05
CA ALA A 760 52.41 32.91 -24.54
C ALA A 760 53.54 32.77 -23.49
N ALA A 761 54.05 33.90 -23.00
CA ALA A 761 55.11 33.96 -21.98
C ALA A 761 56.39 33.14 -22.32
N GLY A 762 57.06 32.57 -21.31
CA GLY A 762 58.46 32.13 -21.38
C GLY A 762 58.64 30.64 -21.08
N ASP A 763 58.38 29.80 -22.07
CA ASP A 763 58.28 28.35 -21.87
C ASP A 763 59.60 27.61 -22.01
N ILE A 764 59.70 26.52 -21.25
CA ILE A 764 60.74 25.50 -21.37
C ILE A 764 60.13 24.31 -22.10
N ILE A 765 60.61 24.06 -23.33
CA ILE A 765 60.17 22.92 -24.14
C ILE A 765 61.34 21.96 -24.34
N VAL A 766 61.16 20.72 -23.89
CA VAL A 766 62.08 19.61 -24.11
C VAL A 766 61.32 18.52 -24.87
N GLY A 767 61.53 18.42 -26.19
CA GLY A 767 60.84 17.44 -27.04
C GLY A 767 61.33 15.99 -26.90
N GLY A 768 61.88 15.60 -25.76
CA GLY A 768 62.42 14.26 -25.50
C GLY A 768 62.53 13.98 -24.01
N SER A 769 63.21 12.91 -23.62
CA SER A 769 63.19 12.45 -22.23
C SER A 769 63.90 13.37 -21.24
N TYR A 770 63.23 13.72 -20.13
CA TYR A 770 63.84 14.34 -18.95
C TYR A 770 64.77 13.34 -18.26
N VAL A 771 66.08 13.51 -18.44
CA VAL A 771 67.09 12.81 -17.63
C VAL A 771 67.45 13.72 -16.46
N ALA A 772 66.95 13.41 -15.27
CA ALA A 772 67.28 14.18 -14.07
C ALA A 772 68.81 14.28 -13.88
N GLY A 773 69.37 15.48 -14.07
CA GLY A 773 70.78 15.79 -13.80
C GLY A 773 71.68 16.18 -15.00
N ALA A 774 71.13 16.64 -16.13
CA ALA A 774 71.91 17.21 -17.23
C ALA A 774 72.09 18.73 -17.12
#